data_AF-A0A9Y6MBC4-F1
#
_entry.id   AF-A0A9Y6MBC4-F1
#
_cell.length_a   1.000
_cell.length_b   1.000
_cell.length_c   1.000
_cell.angle_alpha   90.00
_cell.angle_beta   90.00
_cell.angle_gamma   90.00
#
_symmetry.space_group_name_H-M   'P 1'
#
loop_
_entity.id
_entity.type
_entity.pdbx_description
1 polymer ?
#
loop_
_entity_poly.entity_id
_entity_poly.type
_entity_poly.pdbx_seq_one_letter_code
_entity_poly.pdbx_strand_id
1 'polypeptide(L)'
;MDQATRMLHNRPDADRAQKHGMDEFISANPCNFDHASLFELVQRLTLDHRLNDSYSCLGWFSPGQVFVLDEYCARYGVRGCHRHLCYLSDLLERAENGAMIDPTLLHYSFAFCASHVHGNRPDGIGTVTVEEKERFEEIKERLRVLLENQITHFRYCFPFGRPEGALKATLSLLERVLMKDIVTPVPQEEVKGVIRKCLEQAAQVNYQRLSEYAKLEENVGRLATPAKKLEDTIRLAELVIEVLQQNEEHHAEGKEAFAWWSDLMVEHAETFMCLYSTEMDAALEVQPPDSWDSFPLFQLLNDFLRMDYNLCNGKFHKHLQDLYAPLVVRYVDLMESSIAQSIHRGFERESWEPVNNGSGTSEDLFWKLDALQTFIRDLHWPEEEFGKHLETRLKLMSSDMIESCVKRTRTAFEARLQRSSRTTDFRVPQSICTMFNVMVDAKVQSAKLCAMDLGQERQYHSQINNLIEETVKEMITLLVAKFVVILESVLTKLSRYDEGTLFSSFLSFTVKAASKYVDVPKPGMDVADSYVTFVRHSQDMLREKVNEEVYVERIFDQWYTSTMTLIGTWLTDRVDLQLHVYQLKVLIRIVKKKYRDFRLQGVLDSTLNTKMYETVRNRLTLEEATASVKEGGMQGISMKDSDEEDNDN
;
A
#
# COMPACT_ATOMS: atom_id res chain seq x y z
N MET A 1 40.96 -4.18 -81.26
CA MET A 1 42.42 -4.10 -81.10
C MET A 1 43.05 -2.82 -81.68
N ASP A 2 42.36 -1.99 -82.47
CA ASP A 2 43.03 -0.88 -83.19
C ASP A 2 42.62 0.56 -82.79
N GLN A 3 41.79 0.72 -81.76
CA GLN A 3 41.44 2.04 -81.19
C GLN A 3 41.91 2.24 -79.74
N ALA A 4 42.27 1.17 -79.02
CA ALA A 4 42.76 1.25 -77.65
C ALA A 4 44.22 1.75 -77.55
N THR A 5 45.02 1.56 -78.61
CA THR A 5 46.45 1.93 -78.64
C THR A 5 46.66 3.44 -78.84
N ARG A 6 45.63 4.21 -79.22
CA ARG A 6 45.76 5.65 -79.52
C ARG A 6 45.44 6.60 -78.37
N MET A 7 44.88 6.11 -77.24
CA MET A 7 44.65 6.96 -76.05
C MET A 7 45.81 6.95 -75.03
N LEU A 8 46.84 6.14 -75.24
CA LEU A 8 48.07 6.11 -74.42
C LEU A 8 49.05 7.26 -74.72
N HIS A 9 48.58 8.38 -75.27
CA HIS A 9 49.42 9.54 -75.61
C HIS A 9 48.99 10.83 -74.88
N ASN A 10 48.51 10.71 -73.63
CA ASN A 10 48.63 11.79 -72.65
C ASN A 10 50.05 11.76 -72.05
N ARG A 11 51.02 12.32 -72.78
CA ARG A 11 52.44 12.40 -72.38
C ARG A 11 52.76 13.11 -71.04
N PRO A 12 52.02 14.14 -70.56
CA PRO A 12 52.47 14.86 -69.36
C PRO A 12 52.34 14.07 -68.04
N ASP A 13 51.42 13.10 -67.95
CA ASP A 13 51.24 12.29 -66.74
C ASP A 13 52.16 11.06 -66.71
N ALA A 14 52.44 10.47 -67.89
CA ALA A 14 53.38 9.37 -68.04
C ALA A 14 54.81 9.77 -67.64
N ASP A 15 55.29 10.93 -68.10
CA ASP A 15 56.62 11.47 -67.76
C ASP A 15 56.76 11.81 -66.26
N ARG A 16 55.64 12.10 -65.59
CA ARG A 16 55.61 12.40 -64.14
C ARG A 16 55.68 11.12 -63.32
N ALA A 17 54.95 10.08 -63.70
CA ALA A 17 54.99 8.78 -63.06
C ALA A 17 56.35 8.08 -63.25
N GLN A 18 56.99 8.27 -64.40
CA GLN A 18 58.32 7.74 -64.70
C GLN A 18 59.40 8.28 -63.75
N LYS A 19 59.32 9.58 -63.39
CA LYS A 19 60.22 10.20 -62.40
C LYS A 19 60.08 9.67 -60.98
N HIS A 20 58.99 8.96 -60.67
CA HIS A 20 58.74 8.35 -59.36
C HIS A 20 59.06 6.85 -59.32
N GLY A 21 59.72 6.29 -60.35
CA GLY A 21 60.14 4.89 -60.37
C GLY A 21 59.01 3.89 -60.68
N MET A 22 57.95 4.34 -61.35
CA MET A 22 56.76 3.51 -61.66
C MET A 22 56.85 2.80 -63.03
N ASP A 23 58.01 2.79 -63.68
CA ASP A 23 58.24 2.29 -65.05
C ASP A 23 57.81 0.82 -65.22
N GLU A 24 58.09 -0.01 -64.22
CA GLU A 24 57.67 -1.41 -64.21
C GLU A 24 56.14 -1.57 -64.16
N PHE A 25 55.43 -0.71 -63.42
CA PHE A 25 53.97 -0.76 -63.33
C PHE A 25 53.28 -0.24 -64.60
N ILE A 26 53.88 0.74 -65.29
CA ILE A 26 53.35 1.32 -66.52
C ILE A 26 53.54 0.35 -67.71
N SER A 27 54.62 -0.43 -67.70
CA SER A 27 54.95 -1.40 -68.75
C SER A 27 54.41 -2.82 -68.51
N ALA A 28 53.92 -3.09 -67.31
CA ALA A 28 53.30 -4.36 -66.93
C ALA A 28 52.06 -4.67 -67.78
N ASN A 29 52.01 -5.86 -68.38
CA ASN A 29 50.83 -6.32 -69.10
C ASN A 29 49.75 -6.77 -68.09
N PRO A 30 48.58 -6.09 -68.02
CA PRO A 30 47.55 -6.43 -67.04
C PRO A 30 47.09 -7.89 -67.13
N CYS A 31 47.05 -8.46 -68.34
CA CYS A 31 46.60 -9.85 -68.54
C CYS A 31 47.46 -10.91 -67.82
N ASN A 32 48.65 -10.56 -67.33
CA ASN A 32 49.56 -11.48 -66.66
C ASN A 32 49.39 -11.52 -65.13
N PHE A 33 48.47 -10.73 -64.57
CA PHE A 33 48.27 -10.63 -63.13
C PHE A 33 46.99 -11.33 -62.69
N ASP A 34 47.04 -11.90 -61.48
CA ASP A 34 45.84 -12.36 -60.79
C ASP A 34 45.09 -11.15 -60.22
N HIS A 35 44.21 -10.59 -61.05
CA HIS A 35 43.40 -9.44 -60.69
C HIS A 35 42.39 -9.74 -59.57
N ALA A 36 42.04 -11.01 -59.32
CA ALA A 36 41.15 -11.36 -58.21
C ALA A 36 41.87 -11.14 -56.87
N SER A 37 43.07 -11.72 -56.70
CA SER A 37 43.89 -11.54 -55.49
C SER A 37 44.35 -10.09 -55.29
N LEU A 38 44.70 -9.38 -56.37
CA LEU A 38 45.05 -7.97 -56.29
C LEU A 38 43.86 -7.10 -55.86
N PHE A 39 42.66 -7.40 -56.38
CA PHE A 39 41.46 -6.69 -55.99
C PHE A 39 41.13 -6.93 -54.51
N GLU A 40 41.23 -8.16 -54.03
CA GLU A 40 41.05 -8.51 -52.62
C GLU A 40 41.96 -7.65 -51.72
N LEU A 41 43.26 -7.53 -52.07
CA LEU A 41 44.20 -6.70 -51.33
C LEU A 41 43.78 -5.21 -51.33
N VAL A 42 43.40 -4.67 -52.50
CA VAL A 42 42.98 -3.26 -52.61
C VAL A 42 41.70 -3.01 -51.81
N GLN A 43 40.72 -3.92 -51.87
CA GLN A 43 39.47 -3.82 -51.12
C GLN A 43 39.74 -3.84 -49.62
N ARG A 44 40.57 -4.78 -49.14
CA ARG A 44 40.95 -4.89 -47.73
C ARG A 44 41.60 -3.61 -47.22
N LEU A 45 42.62 -3.11 -47.92
CA LEU A 45 43.31 -1.87 -47.54
C LEU A 45 42.37 -0.66 -47.57
N THR A 46 41.41 -0.63 -48.51
CA THR A 46 40.39 0.42 -48.58
C THR A 46 39.45 0.35 -47.37
N LEU A 47 39.06 -0.85 -46.93
CA LEU A 47 38.22 -1.06 -45.75
C LEU A 47 38.95 -0.65 -44.48
N ASP A 48 40.21 -1.07 -44.33
CA ASP A 48 41.04 -0.71 -43.18
C ASP A 48 41.24 0.81 -43.11
N HIS A 49 41.45 1.49 -44.26
CA HIS A 49 41.50 2.95 -44.30
C HIS A 49 40.17 3.58 -43.84
N ARG A 50 39.03 3.02 -44.26
CA ARG A 50 37.71 3.57 -43.93
C ARG A 50 37.31 3.37 -42.48
N LEU A 51 37.62 2.22 -41.89
CA LEU A 51 37.33 1.94 -40.49
C LEU A 51 38.19 2.77 -39.53
N ASN A 52 39.35 3.25 -39.99
CA ASN A 52 40.22 4.16 -39.24
C ASN A 52 39.88 5.65 -39.41
N ASP A 53 38.88 6.00 -40.24
CA ASP A 53 38.43 7.38 -40.43
C ASP A 53 37.66 7.89 -39.20
N SER A 54 37.74 9.20 -38.92
CA SER A 54 37.18 9.82 -37.69
C SER A 54 35.65 9.82 -37.63
N TYR A 55 35.01 9.60 -38.78
CA TYR A 55 33.56 9.42 -38.91
C TYR A 55 33.29 7.93 -39.13
N SER A 56 32.73 7.25 -38.13
CA SER A 56 32.47 5.80 -38.15
C SER A 56 31.67 5.39 -39.38
N CYS A 57 32.36 4.86 -40.40
CA CYS A 57 31.74 4.42 -41.64
C CYS A 57 30.86 3.17 -41.46
N LEU A 58 30.98 2.48 -40.31
CA LEU A 58 30.33 1.22 -40.00
C LEU A 58 30.55 0.15 -41.09
N GLY A 59 31.71 0.22 -41.75
CA GLY A 59 32.09 -0.63 -42.88
C GLY A 59 31.76 -0.06 -44.25
N TRP A 60 30.94 0.99 -44.39
CA TRP A 60 30.55 1.52 -45.71
C TRP A 60 31.70 2.24 -46.44
N PHE A 61 31.96 1.78 -47.66
CA PHE A 61 32.77 2.52 -48.63
C PHE A 61 32.08 3.82 -49.06
N SER A 62 32.86 4.86 -49.34
CA SER A 62 32.32 6.10 -49.92
C SER A 62 31.88 5.88 -51.36
N PRO A 63 30.95 6.70 -51.91
CA PRO A 63 30.53 6.57 -53.31
C PRO A 63 31.70 6.59 -54.30
N GLY A 64 32.73 7.39 -54.03
CA GLY A 64 33.94 7.44 -54.85
C GLY A 64 34.79 6.16 -54.77
N GLN A 65 34.90 5.55 -53.59
CA GLN A 65 35.60 4.27 -53.43
C GLN A 65 34.85 3.13 -54.12
N VAL A 66 33.52 3.08 -53.96
CA VAL A 66 32.67 2.11 -54.65
C VAL A 66 32.86 2.24 -56.16
N PHE A 67 32.82 3.46 -56.71
CA PHE A 67 33.06 3.72 -58.13
C PHE A 67 34.42 3.19 -58.61
N VAL A 68 35.49 3.46 -57.87
CA VAL A 68 36.85 2.98 -58.24
C VAL A 68 36.94 1.46 -58.22
N LEU A 69 36.37 0.81 -57.19
CA LEU A 69 36.34 -0.64 -57.07
C LEU A 69 35.49 -1.27 -58.19
N ASP A 70 34.35 -0.66 -58.53
CA ASP A 70 33.46 -1.12 -59.61
C ASP A 70 34.15 -1.03 -60.98
N GLU A 71 34.83 0.10 -61.26
CA GLU A 71 35.60 0.28 -62.50
C GLU A 71 36.75 -0.74 -62.61
N TYR A 72 37.46 -1.03 -61.51
CA TYR A 72 38.49 -2.06 -61.50
C TYR A 72 37.91 -3.42 -61.89
N CYS A 73 36.81 -3.82 -61.24
CA CYS A 73 36.12 -5.08 -61.54
C CYS A 73 35.68 -5.17 -63.00
N ALA A 74 35.09 -4.09 -63.54
CA ALA A 74 34.61 -4.03 -64.91
C ALA A 74 35.75 -4.14 -65.95
N ARG A 75 36.90 -3.53 -65.67
CA ARG A 75 38.06 -3.53 -66.58
C ARG A 75 38.82 -4.85 -66.60
N TYR A 76 38.96 -5.48 -65.44
CA TYR A 76 39.82 -6.64 -65.26
C TYR A 76 39.06 -7.96 -65.07
N GLY A 77 37.72 -7.93 -65.12
CA GLY A 77 36.89 -9.14 -65.10
C GLY A 77 36.80 -9.82 -63.74
N VAL A 78 36.95 -9.08 -62.63
CA VAL A 78 36.79 -9.63 -61.28
C VAL A 78 35.32 -9.96 -61.05
N ARG A 79 35.03 -11.20 -60.64
CA ARG A 79 33.64 -11.68 -60.44
C ARG A 79 32.99 -10.97 -59.25
N GLY A 80 31.74 -10.55 -59.42
CA GLY A 80 30.98 -9.88 -58.34
C GLY A 80 30.81 -10.76 -57.09
N CYS A 81 30.57 -12.07 -57.25
CA CYS A 81 30.42 -12.99 -56.12
C CYS A 81 31.72 -13.05 -55.29
N HIS A 82 32.87 -13.27 -55.95
CA HIS A 82 34.19 -13.23 -55.30
C HIS A 82 34.41 -11.93 -54.51
N ARG A 83 34.12 -10.75 -55.11
CA ARG A 83 34.21 -9.45 -54.42
C ARG A 83 33.39 -9.41 -53.13
N HIS A 84 32.13 -9.84 -53.17
CA HIS A 84 31.26 -9.78 -51.99
C HIS A 84 31.63 -10.85 -50.95
N LEU A 85 32.16 -12.00 -51.36
CA LEU A 85 32.68 -13.01 -50.43
C LEU A 85 33.93 -12.49 -49.69
N CYS A 86 34.90 -11.92 -50.41
CA CYS A 86 36.09 -11.33 -49.77
C CYS A 86 35.68 -10.18 -48.83
N TYR A 87 34.74 -9.33 -49.28
CA TYR A 87 34.25 -8.23 -48.47
C TYR A 87 33.53 -8.68 -47.20
N LEU A 88 32.63 -9.68 -47.30
CA LEU A 88 31.96 -10.26 -46.13
C LEU A 88 32.96 -10.87 -45.17
N SER A 89 33.94 -11.65 -45.68
CA SER A 89 34.97 -12.23 -44.83
C SER A 89 35.77 -11.16 -44.09
N ASP A 90 36.18 -10.10 -44.79
CA ASP A 90 36.90 -8.99 -44.18
C ASP A 90 36.02 -8.27 -43.14
N LEU A 91 34.76 -7.95 -43.46
CA LEU A 91 33.82 -7.30 -42.53
C LEU A 91 33.58 -8.15 -41.27
N LEU A 92 33.41 -9.47 -41.41
CA LEU A 92 33.24 -10.40 -40.30
C LEU A 92 34.47 -10.41 -39.41
N GLU A 93 35.67 -10.48 -39.98
CA GLU A 93 36.93 -10.43 -39.22
C GLU A 93 37.03 -9.15 -38.37
N ARG A 94 36.61 -7.99 -38.89
CA ARG A 94 36.63 -6.75 -38.11
C ARG A 94 35.53 -6.73 -37.06
N ALA A 95 34.34 -7.25 -37.36
CA ALA A 95 33.25 -7.36 -36.40
C ALA A 95 33.61 -8.30 -35.23
N GLU A 96 34.25 -9.43 -35.52
CA GLU A 96 34.76 -10.40 -34.54
C GLU A 96 35.84 -9.76 -33.64
N ASN A 97 36.62 -8.82 -34.17
CA ASN A 97 37.61 -8.02 -33.43
C ASN A 97 37.02 -6.78 -32.71
N GLY A 98 35.68 -6.63 -32.69
CA GLY A 98 34.99 -5.58 -31.93
C GLY A 98 34.73 -4.29 -32.70
N ALA A 99 34.98 -4.24 -34.01
CA ALA A 99 34.58 -3.10 -34.83
C ALA A 99 33.05 -3.09 -35.03
N MET A 100 32.42 -1.93 -34.87
CA MET A 100 31.00 -1.77 -35.19
C MET A 100 30.79 -1.76 -36.70
N ILE A 101 30.14 -2.80 -37.22
CA ILE A 101 29.75 -2.93 -38.64
C ILE A 101 28.24 -2.81 -38.76
N ASP A 102 27.76 -2.07 -39.75
CA ASP A 102 26.34 -1.89 -40.02
C ASP A 102 25.70 -3.22 -40.45
N PRO A 103 24.70 -3.75 -39.72
CA PRO A 103 24.01 -4.97 -40.10
C PRO A 103 23.38 -4.92 -41.50
N THR A 104 22.97 -3.73 -41.97
CA THR A 104 22.41 -3.51 -43.31
C THR A 104 23.44 -3.78 -44.41
N LEU A 105 24.72 -3.48 -44.14
CA LEU A 105 25.81 -3.75 -45.08
C LEU A 105 26.11 -5.24 -45.18
N LEU A 106 26.20 -5.92 -44.04
CA LEU A 106 26.33 -7.38 -43.98
C LEU A 106 25.17 -8.04 -44.71
N HIS A 107 23.96 -7.54 -44.47
CA HIS A 107 22.76 -8.01 -45.11
C HIS A 107 22.79 -7.89 -46.63
N TYR A 108 23.13 -6.70 -47.15
CA TYR A 108 23.22 -6.46 -48.59
C TYR A 108 24.22 -7.40 -49.25
N SER A 109 25.43 -7.51 -48.68
CA SER A 109 26.50 -8.34 -49.25
C SER A 109 26.16 -9.84 -49.15
N PHE A 110 25.56 -10.29 -48.05
CA PHE A 110 25.10 -11.66 -47.87
C PHE A 110 24.02 -12.03 -48.90
N ALA A 111 23.01 -11.18 -49.06
CA ALA A 111 21.94 -11.40 -50.03
C ALA A 111 22.47 -11.45 -51.47
N PHE A 112 23.47 -10.61 -51.79
CA PHE A 112 24.15 -10.67 -53.08
C PHE A 112 24.82 -12.03 -53.30
N CYS A 113 25.67 -12.49 -52.37
CA CYS A 113 26.34 -13.80 -52.48
C CYS A 113 25.33 -14.96 -52.57
N ALA A 114 24.31 -14.96 -51.70
CA ALA A 114 23.26 -15.96 -51.69
C ALA A 114 22.56 -16.07 -53.06
N SER A 115 22.18 -14.92 -53.67
CA SER A 115 21.57 -14.86 -55.02
C SER A 115 22.38 -15.52 -56.13
N HIS A 116 23.71 -15.47 -56.02
CA HIS A 116 24.59 -16.07 -57.00
C HIS A 116 24.76 -17.57 -56.74
N VAL A 117 24.92 -17.97 -55.47
CA VAL A 117 25.17 -19.37 -55.07
C VAL A 117 23.93 -20.24 -55.25
N HIS A 118 22.75 -19.76 -54.86
CA HIS A 118 21.49 -20.52 -54.95
C HIS A 118 20.79 -20.44 -56.31
N GLY A 119 21.31 -19.63 -57.26
CA GLY A 119 20.92 -19.72 -58.67
C GLY A 119 19.61 -19.04 -59.05
N ASN A 120 19.29 -17.87 -58.46
CA ASN A 120 18.02 -17.17 -58.69
C ASN A 120 18.21 -15.79 -59.34
N ARG A 121 19.06 -15.72 -60.38
CA ARG A 121 19.12 -14.54 -61.25
C ARG A 121 17.94 -14.55 -62.23
N PRO A 122 17.42 -13.38 -62.64
CA PRO A 122 16.46 -13.27 -63.75
C PRO A 122 16.91 -14.00 -65.03
N ASP A 123 18.22 -14.19 -65.18
CA ASP A 123 18.88 -14.76 -66.35
C ASP A 123 19.12 -16.29 -66.28
N GLY A 124 18.80 -16.95 -65.16
CA GLY A 124 18.78 -18.43 -65.04
C GLY A 124 20.12 -19.19 -65.09
N ILE A 125 21.28 -18.52 -65.15
CA ILE A 125 22.60 -19.17 -65.22
C ILE A 125 23.36 -19.00 -63.90
N GLY A 126 23.60 -20.12 -63.20
CA GLY A 126 24.54 -20.20 -62.08
C GLY A 126 25.99 -20.10 -62.57
N THR A 127 26.67 -18.99 -62.27
CA THR A 127 28.04 -18.69 -62.73
C THR A 127 29.08 -18.80 -61.62
N VAL A 128 28.74 -19.42 -60.49
CA VAL A 128 29.58 -19.52 -59.30
C VAL A 128 30.48 -20.76 -59.35
N THR A 129 31.73 -20.59 -58.96
CA THR A 129 32.71 -21.69 -58.87
C THR A 129 32.51 -22.55 -57.61
N VAL A 130 33.07 -23.77 -57.62
CA VAL A 130 33.04 -24.66 -56.45
C VAL A 130 33.71 -23.99 -55.24
N GLU A 131 34.85 -23.36 -55.45
CA GLU A 131 35.58 -22.63 -54.39
C GLU A 131 34.75 -21.48 -53.80
N GLU A 132 34.07 -20.69 -54.63
CA GLU A 132 33.18 -19.61 -54.13
C GLU A 132 31.99 -20.17 -53.34
N LYS A 133 31.46 -21.34 -53.73
CA LYS A 133 30.38 -21.99 -53.00
C LYS A 133 30.85 -22.51 -51.64
N GLU A 134 32.02 -23.12 -51.57
CA GLU A 134 32.62 -23.58 -50.31
C GLU A 134 32.93 -22.39 -49.37
N ARG A 135 33.55 -21.32 -49.90
CA ARG A 135 33.78 -20.08 -49.14
C ARG A 135 32.49 -19.44 -48.65
N PHE A 136 31.42 -19.48 -49.44
CA PHE A 136 30.12 -18.94 -49.01
C PHE A 136 29.54 -19.70 -47.82
N GLU A 137 29.57 -21.04 -47.82
CA GLU A 137 29.06 -21.82 -46.69
C GLU A 137 29.89 -21.58 -45.41
N GLU A 138 31.21 -21.43 -45.54
CA GLU A 138 32.08 -21.06 -44.41
C GLU A 138 31.73 -19.66 -43.85
N ILE A 139 31.60 -18.66 -44.72
CA ILE A 139 31.22 -17.29 -44.34
C ILE A 139 29.81 -17.26 -43.75
N LYS A 140 28.87 -18.06 -44.28
CA LYS A 140 27.50 -18.19 -43.80
C LYS A 140 27.47 -18.69 -42.35
N GLU A 141 28.23 -19.74 -42.04
CA GLU A 141 28.29 -20.25 -40.66
C GLU A 141 28.98 -19.28 -39.71
N ARG A 142 30.08 -18.62 -40.13
CA ARG A 142 30.72 -17.56 -39.34
C ARG A 142 29.77 -16.41 -39.05
N LEU A 143 29.03 -15.94 -40.06
CA LEU A 143 28.02 -14.89 -39.91
C LEU A 143 26.91 -15.33 -38.95
N ARG A 144 26.42 -16.58 -39.06
CA ARG A 144 25.43 -17.13 -38.13
C ARG A 144 25.91 -17.03 -36.67
N VAL A 145 27.12 -17.50 -36.38
CA VAL A 145 27.71 -17.46 -35.03
C VAL A 145 27.85 -16.03 -34.53
N LEU A 146 28.30 -15.10 -35.38
CA LEU A 146 28.40 -13.68 -35.03
C LEU A 146 27.05 -13.08 -34.64
N LEU A 147 26.00 -13.35 -35.42
CA LEU A 147 24.64 -12.83 -35.18
C LEU A 147 24.03 -13.41 -33.89
N GLU A 148 24.19 -14.71 -33.65
CA GLU A 148 23.76 -15.36 -32.39
C GLU A 148 24.47 -14.73 -31.19
N ASN A 149 25.77 -14.43 -31.31
CA ASN A 149 26.53 -13.75 -30.27
C ASN A 149 26.04 -12.32 -30.03
N GLN A 150 25.74 -11.56 -31.09
CA GLN A 150 25.20 -10.19 -30.99
C GLN A 150 23.81 -10.16 -30.34
N ILE A 151 22.95 -11.14 -30.63
CA ILE A 151 21.62 -11.28 -30.00
C ILE A 151 21.76 -11.68 -28.55
N THR A 152 22.66 -12.62 -28.22
CA THR A 152 22.95 -13.01 -26.82
C THR A 152 23.45 -11.84 -25.99
N HIS A 153 24.21 -10.93 -26.60
CA HIS A 153 24.76 -9.73 -25.96
C HIS A 153 24.02 -8.45 -26.36
N PHE A 154 22.71 -8.52 -26.65
CA PHE A 154 21.99 -7.40 -27.27
C PHE A 154 22.10 -6.07 -26.50
N ARG A 155 22.10 -6.11 -25.16
CA ARG A 155 22.26 -4.90 -24.32
C ARG A 155 23.62 -4.22 -24.49
N TYR A 156 24.66 -4.98 -24.86
CA TYR A 156 26.03 -4.50 -25.00
C TYR A 156 26.38 -4.17 -26.45
N CYS A 157 25.89 -4.97 -27.40
CA CYS A 157 26.07 -4.72 -28.82
C CYS A 157 25.17 -3.59 -29.33
N PHE A 158 24.01 -3.38 -28.69
CA PHE A 158 23.03 -2.35 -29.04
C PHE A 158 22.59 -1.56 -27.81
N PRO A 159 23.49 -0.80 -27.15
CA PRO A 159 23.17 -0.12 -25.91
C PRO A 159 22.01 0.86 -26.08
N PHE A 160 20.97 0.74 -25.24
CA PHE A 160 19.75 1.55 -25.30
C PHE A 160 19.08 1.57 -26.69
N GLY A 161 19.13 0.42 -27.38
CA GLY A 161 18.57 0.27 -28.72
C GLY A 161 19.40 0.89 -29.84
N ARG A 162 20.60 1.44 -29.55
CA ARG A 162 21.39 2.16 -30.55
C ARG A 162 22.44 1.28 -31.24
N PRO A 163 22.69 1.47 -32.55
CA PRO A 163 21.95 2.36 -33.47
C PRO A 163 20.51 1.89 -33.72
N GLU A 164 19.58 2.83 -33.88
CA GLU A 164 18.15 2.56 -34.07
C GLU A 164 17.91 1.55 -35.21
N GLY A 165 17.16 0.50 -34.92
CA GLY A 165 16.84 -0.55 -35.90
C GLY A 165 17.96 -1.56 -36.22
N ALA A 166 19.18 -1.39 -35.68
CA ALA A 166 20.29 -2.30 -35.93
C ALA A 166 20.04 -3.72 -35.39
N LEU A 167 19.45 -3.84 -34.20
CA LEU A 167 19.06 -5.14 -33.63
C LEU A 167 17.96 -5.81 -34.46
N LYS A 168 17.00 -5.04 -34.99
CA LYS A 168 15.97 -5.55 -35.90
C LYS A 168 16.58 -6.10 -37.20
N ALA A 169 17.52 -5.35 -37.77
CA ALA A 169 18.26 -5.78 -38.96
C ALA A 169 19.09 -7.04 -38.69
N THR A 170 19.67 -7.15 -37.49
CA THR A 170 20.42 -8.34 -37.02
C THR A 170 19.51 -9.57 -36.95
N LEU A 171 18.32 -9.45 -36.35
CA LEU A 171 17.32 -10.52 -36.30
C LEU A 171 16.83 -10.92 -37.70
N SER A 172 16.55 -9.95 -38.58
CA SER A 172 16.14 -10.22 -39.96
C SER A 172 17.25 -10.87 -40.79
N LEU A 173 18.51 -10.49 -40.55
CA LEU A 173 19.65 -11.12 -41.20
C LEU A 173 19.84 -12.57 -40.71
N LEU A 174 19.66 -12.83 -39.42
CA LEU A 174 19.72 -14.19 -38.88
C LEU A 174 18.69 -15.10 -39.55
N GLU A 175 17.44 -14.63 -39.69
CA GLU A 175 16.38 -15.37 -40.40
C GLU A 175 16.81 -15.73 -41.83
N ARG A 176 17.41 -14.78 -42.57
CA ARG A 176 17.91 -15.03 -43.92
C ARG A 176 19.11 -15.98 -43.96
N VAL A 177 20.02 -15.91 -42.98
CA VAL A 177 21.18 -16.80 -42.89
C VAL A 177 20.75 -18.23 -42.61
N LEU A 178 19.65 -18.45 -41.89
CA LEU A 178 19.10 -19.78 -41.64
C LEU A 178 18.41 -20.40 -42.87
N MET A 179 18.11 -19.62 -43.91
CA MET A 179 17.47 -20.14 -45.13
C MET A 179 18.38 -21.14 -45.86
N LYS A 180 17.80 -22.25 -46.34
CA LYS A 180 18.51 -23.26 -47.14
C LYS A 180 18.77 -22.79 -48.57
N ASP A 181 17.83 -22.02 -49.11
CA ASP A 181 17.90 -21.35 -50.40
C ASP A 181 17.07 -20.05 -50.32
N ILE A 182 17.06 -19.22 -51.37
CA ILE A 182 16.45 -17.88 -51.34
C ILE A 182 14.91 -17.91 -51.38
N VAL A 183 14.32 -19.03 -51.81
CA VAL A 183 12.89 -19.14 -52.12
C VAL A 183 12.13 -19.88 -51.02
N THR A 184 12.84 -20.74 -50.29
CA THR A 184 12.30 -21.56 -49.21
C THR A 184 12.50 -20.82 -47.88
N PRO A 185 11.46 -20.14 -47.34
CA PRO A 185 11.56 -19.54 -46.02
C PRO A 185 11.78 -20.62 -44.96
N VAL A 186 12.56 -20.26 -43.93
CA VAL A 186 12.75 -21.11 -42.76
C VAL A 186 11.42 -21.22 -42.00
N PRO A 187 11.06 -22.41 -41.49
CA PRO A 187 9.94 -22.52 -40.57
C PRO A 187 10.11 -21.56 -39.38
N GLN A 188 9.08 -20.78 -39.07
CA GLN A 188 9.15 -19.77 -38.01
C GLN A 188 9.58 -20.35 -36.65
N GLU A 189 9.19 -21.59 -36.34
CA GLU A 189 9.61 -22.30 -35.12
C GLU A 189 11.11 -22.57 -35.03
N GLU A 190 11.81 -22.76 -36.16
CA GLU A 190 13.25 -22.98 -36.17
C GLU A 190 14.00 -21.68 -35.86
N VAL A 191 13.59 -20.57 -36.49
CA VAL A 191 14.12 -19.23 -36.19
C VAL A 191 13.84 -18.86 -34.73
N LYS A 192 12.61 -19.10 -34.27
CA LYS A 192 12.19 -18.89 -32.88
C LYS A 192 13.02 -19.71 -31.91
N GLY A 193 13.33 -20.97 -32.23
CA GLY A 193 14.17 -21.85 -31.41
C GLY A 193 15.60 -21.32 -31.24
N VAL A 194 16.20 -20.78 -32.31
CA VAL A 194 17.52 -20.16 -32.24
C VAL A 194 17.49 -18.89 -31.38
N ILE A 195 16.52 -18.01 -31.62
CA ILE A 195 16.39 -16.75 -30.86
C ILE A 195 16.11 -17.03 -29.39
N ARG A 196 15.22 -17.99 -29.06
CA ARG A 196 14.96 -18.44 -27.69
C ARG A 196 16.25 -18.82 -26.98
N LYS A 197 17.07 -19.67 -27.60
CA LYS A 197 18.35 -20.09 -27.03
C LYS A 197 19.30 -18.92 -26.79
N CYS A 198 19.35 -17.95 -27.73
CA CYS A 198 20.16 -16.74 -27.56
C CYS A 198 19.65 -15.90 -26.38
N LEU A 199 18.33 -15.75 -26.22
CA LEU A 199 17.72 -14.98 -25.15
C LEU A 199 17.84 -15.67 -23.78
N GLU A 200 17.76 -17.00 -23.71
CA GLU A 200 18.06 -17.77 -22.49
C GLU A 200 19.50 -17.54 -22.04
N GLN A 201 20.46 -17.59 -22.97
CA GLN A 201 21.86 -17.27 -22.70
C GLN A 201 22.05 -15.79 -22.33
N ALA A 202 21.32 -14.88 -22.98
CA ALA A 202 21.34 -13.46 -22.66
C ALA A 202 20.90 -13.21 -21.22
N ALA A 203 19.88 -13.92 -20.73
CA ALA A 203 19.42 -13.79 -19.34
C ALA A 203 20.55 -14.16 -18.36
N GLN A 204 21.28 -15.24 -18.63
CA GLN A 204 22.42 -15.67 -17.81
C GLN A 204 23.55 -14.64 -17.80
N VAL A 205 23.97 -14.17 -18.98
CA VAL A 205 25.05 -13.17 -19.11
C VAL A 205 24.67 -11.86 -18.44
N ASN A 206 23.44 -11.38 -18.67
CA ASN A 206 22.94 -10.15 -18.08
C ASN A 206 22.88 -10.26 -16.55
N TYR A 207 22.40 -11.38 -16.01
CA TYR A 207 22.25 -11.57 -14.57
C TYR A 207 23.61 -11.73 -13.89
N GLN A 208 24.53 -12.49 -14.50
CA GLN A 208 25.88 -12.65 -13.97
C GLN A 208 26.57 -11.29 -13.85
N ARG A 209 26.54 -10.46 -14.89
CA ARG A 209 27.13 -9.11 -14.84
C ARG A 209 26.46 -8.20 -13.83
N LEU A 210 25.13 -8.28 -13.70
CA LEU A 210 24.38 -7.50 -12.71
C LEU A 210 24.76 -7.90 -11.27
N SER A 211 24.82 -9.20 -10.99
CA SER A 211 25.20 -9.72 -9.67
C SER A 211 26.65 -9.39 -9.31
N GLU A 212 27.58 -9.43 -10.27
CA GLU A 212 28.97 -9.00 -10.09
C GLU A 212 29.04 -7.50 -9.78
N TYR A 213 28.26 -6.67 -10.48
CA TYR A 213 28.16 -5.23 -10.21
C TYR A 213 27.64 -4.96 -8.79
N ALA A 214 26.56 -5.62 -8.38
CA ALA A 214 25.99 -5.48 -7.03
C ALA A 214 27.01 -5.89 -5.93
N LYS A 215 27.74 -7.00 -6.13
CA LYS A 215 28.78 -7.49 -5.20
C LYS A 215 29.98 -6.53 -5.08
N LEU A 216 30.31 -5.78 -6.14
CA LEU A 216 31.38 -4.79 -6.08
C LEU A 216 31.01 -3.59 -5.20
N GLU A 217 29.72 -3.21 -5.16
CA GLU A 217 29.23 -2.14 -4.29
C GLU A 217 29.16 -2.55 -2.80
N GLU A 218 29.21 -3.85 -2.48
CA GLU A 218 29.22 -4.39 -1.10
C GLU A 218 30.61 -4.37 -0.42
N ASN A 219 31.71 -4.31 -1.19
CA ASN A 219 33.07 -4.69 -0.76
C ASN A 219 33.79 -3.77 0.26
N VAL A 220 33.07 -2.99 1.07
CA VAL A 220 33.64 -2.17 2.15
C VAL A 220 33.36 -2.80 3.52
N GLY A 221 34.04 -3.92 3.82
CA GLY A 221 34.39 -4.33 5.19
C GLY A 221 33.27 -4.67 6.18
N ARG A 222 32.13 -5.23 5.76
CA ARG A 222 30.99 -5.55 6.66
C ARG A 222 30.83 -7.06 6.93
N LEU A 223 30.42 -7.41 8.15
CA LEU A 223 30.08 -8.78 8.58
C LEU A 223 28.81 -9.27 7.87
N ALA A 224 28.83 -10.51 7.35
CA ALA A 224 27.67 -11.14 6.71
C ALA A 224 26.63 -11.59 7.76
N THR A 225 25.70 -10.69 8.11
CA THR A 225 24.54 -11.01 8.96
C THR A 225 23.31 -11.38 8.11
N PRO A 226 22.32 -12.14 8.63
CA PRO A 226 21.08 -12.42 7.90
C PRO A 226 20.34 -11.15 7.46
N ALA A 227 20.26 -10.15 8.34
CA ALA A 227 19.65 -8.86 8.02
C ALA A 227 20.37 -8.15 6.87
N LYS A 228 21.71 -8.21 6.85
CA LYS A 228 22.49 -7.59 5.77
C LYS A 228 22.27 -8.31 4.44
N LYS A 229 22.28 -9.64 4.44
CA LYS A 229 21.94 -10.44 3.25
C LYS A 229 20.58 -10.08 2.67
N LEU A 230 19.58 -9.87 3.53
CA LEU A 230 18.24 -9.47 3.08
C LEU A 230 18.23 -8.06 2.46
N GLU A 231 18.91 -7.10 3.08
CA GLU A 231 19.08 -5.74 2.53
C GLU A 231 19.75 -5.79 1.15
N ASP A 232 20.79 -6.59 1.01
CA ASP A 232 21.52 -6.77 -0.24
C ASP A 232 20.66 -7.45 -1.32
N THR A 233 19.85 -8.44 -0.94
CA THR A 233 18.85 -9.06 -1.82
C THR A 233 17.78 -8.08 -2.28
N ILE A 234 17.29 -7.19 -1.40
CA ILE A 234 16.33 -6.13 -1.76
C ILE A 234 16.95 -5.18 -2.79
N ARG A 235 18.19 -4.73 -2.57
CA ARG A 235 18.90 -3.88 -3.54
C ARG A 235 19.10 -4.59 -4.88
N LEU A 236 19.44 -5.87 -4.87
CA LEU A 236 19.56 -6.65 -6.10
C LEU A 236 18.20 -6.77 -6.81
N ALA A 237 17.09 -6.88 -6.09
CA ALA A 237 15.74 -6.88 -6.66
C ALA A 237 15.43 -5.57 -7.41
N GLU A 238 15.79 -4.42 -6.82
CA GLU A 238 15.65 -3.11 -7.48
C GLU A 238 16.42 -3.07 -8.80
N LEU A 239 17.69 -3.49 -8.79
CA LEU A 239 18.52 -3.56 -9.99
C LEU A 239 17.97 -4.53 -11.04
N VAL A 240 17.41 -5.67 -10.60
CA VAL A 240 16.76 -6.65 -11.49
C VAL A 240 15.54 -6.03 -12.16
N ILE A 241 14.70 -5.32 -11.41
CA ILE A 241 13.52 -4.60 -11.93
C ILE A 241 13.96 -3.53 -12.94
N GLU A 242 14.96 -2.71 -12.60
CA GLU A 242 15.49 -1.68 -13.50
C GLU A 242 15.98 -2.26 -14.83
N VAL A 243 16.69 -3.39 -14.79
CA VAL A 243 17.17 -4.07 -16.00
C VAL A 243 16.00 -4.55 -16.87
N LEU A 244 14.96 -5.12 -16.26
CA LEU A 244 13.78 -5.58 -17.00
C LEU A 244 13.02 -4.42 -17.62
N GLN A 245 12.82 -3.32 -16.88
CA GLN A 245 12.19 -2.10 -17.38
C GLN A 245 12.98 -1.48 -18.55
N GLN A 246 14.31 -1.40 -18.44
CA GLN A 246 15.15 -0.93 -19.54
C GLN A 246 15.07 -1.83 -20.78
N ASN A 247 14.95 -3.14 -20.59
CA ASN A 247 14.77 -4.07 -21.69
C ASN A 247 13.41 -3.85 -22.37
N GLU A 248 12.36 -3.62 -21.59
CA GLU A 248 11.05 -3.31 -22.11
C GLU A 248 11.05 -1.99 -22.90
N GLU A 249 11.59 -0.92 -22.31
CA GLU A 249 11.62 0.43 -22.89
C GLU A 249 12.47 0.53 -24.17
N HIS A 250 13.64 -0.12 -24.21
CA HIS A 250 14.61 0.05 -25.30
C HIS A 250 14.64 -1.09 -26.31
N HIS A 251 14.11 -2.26 -25.96
CA HIS A 251 14.24 -3.46 -26.79
C HIS A 251 12.92 -4.17 -27.11
N ALA A 252 11.89 -4.07 -26.26
CA ALA A 252 10.63 -4.79 -26.43
C ALA A 252 9.48 -3.94 -26.98
N GLU A 253 9.23 -2.73 -26.47
CA GLU A 253 8.03 -1.95 -26.80
C GLU A 253 8.23 -0.89 -27.90
N GLY A 254 7.17 -0.62 -28.66
CA GLY A 254 7.01 0.63 -29.41
C GLY A 254 7.58 0.70 -30.84
N LYS A 255 8.87 0.43 -31.12
CA LYS A 255 9.44 0.75 -32.46
C LYS A 255 10.57 -0.10 -33.06
N GLU A 256 11.29 -0.96 -32.33
CA GLU A 256 12.61 -1.39 -32.85
C GLU A 256 12.74 -2.88 -33.21
N ALA A 257 12.94 -3.83 -32.28
CA ALA A 257 13.43 -5.17 -32.66
C ALA A 257 12.62 -6.40 -32.18
N PHE A 258 12.23 -6.50 -30.91
CA PHE A 258 11.57 -7.70 -30.37
C PHE A 258 10.03 -7.65 -30.36
N ALA A 259 9.39 -6.65 -30.96
CA ALA A 259 7.93 -6.57 -31.03
C ALA A 259 7.28 -7.81 -31.69
N TRP A 260 7.99 -8.49 -32.59
CA TRP A 260 7.56 -9.74 -33.24
C TRP A 260 7.95 -11.02 -32.45
N TRP A 261 8.66 -10.85 -31.35
CA TRP A 261 9.22 -11.89 -30.46
C TRP A 261 8.84 -11.61 -29.00
N SER A 262 7.69 -10.98 -28.76
CA SER A 262 7.27 -10.52 -27.43
C SER A 262 7.13 -11.67 -26.44
N ASP A 263 6.66 -12.82 -26.88
CA ASP A 263 6.58 -14.04 -26.08
C ASP A 263 7.95 -14.55 -25.65
N LEU A 264 8.96 -14.48 -26.51
CA LEU A 264 10.34 -14.84 -26.14
C LEU A 264 10.96 -13.84 -25.16
N MET A 265 10.58 -12.56 -25.21
CA MET A 265 11.01 -11.58 -24.21
C MET A 265 10.40 -11.84 -22.83
N VAL A 266 9.16 -12.34 -22.78
CA VAL A 266 8.53 -12.80 -21.54
C VAL A 266 9.27 -14.05 -21.01
N GLU A 267 9.60 -15.02 -21.87
CA GLU A 267 10.42 -16.18 -21.49
C GLU A 267 11.82 -15.76 -20.98
N HIS A 268 12.44 -14.75 -21.61
CA HIS A 268 13.70 -14.16 -21.16
C HIS A 268 13.58 -13.54 -19.76
N ALA A 269 12.56 -12.73 -19.53
CA ALA A 269 12.31 -12.07 -18.24
C ALA A 269 12.05 -13.11 -17.12
N GLU A 270 11.25 -14.15 -17.39
CA GLU A 270 11.03 -15.26 -16.47
C GLU A 270 12.32 -16.00 -16.15
N THR A 271 13.17 -16.27 -17.16
CA THR A 271 14.47 -16.92 -16.95
C THR A 271 15.38 -16.06 -16.09
N PHE A 272 15.41 -14.75 -16.34
CA PHE A 272 16.18 -13.78 -15.57
C PHE A 272 15.75 -13.73 -14.10
N MET A 273 14.44 -13.67 -13.85
CA MET A 273 13.87 -13.71 -12.50
C MET A 273 14.09 -15.05 -11.79
N CYS A 274 14.08 -16.18 -12.50
CA CYS A 274 14.45 -17.49 -11.94
C CYS A 274 15.91 -17.54 -11.47
N LEU A 275 16.83 -16.87 -12.18
CA LEU A 275 18.22 -16.78 -11.73
C LEU A 275 18.32 -15.98 -10.43
N TYR A 276 17.60 -14.85 -10.36
CA TYR A 276 17.47 -14.05 -9.14
C TYR A 276 16.83 -14.83 -7.98
N SER A 277 15.81 -15.65 -8.23
CA SER A 277 15.09 -16.40 -7.20
C SER A 277 16.03 -17.31 -6.40
N THR A 278 17.07 -17.86 -7.04
CA THR A 278 18.05 -18.72 -6.36
C THR A 278 18.82 -17.97 -5.27
N GLU A 279 19.23 -16.72 -5.52
CA GLU A 279 19.89 -15.89 -4.50
C GLU A 279 18.89 -15.39 -3.45
N MET A 280 17.67 -15.04 -3.87
CA MET A 280 16.58 -14.64 -2.97
C MET A 280 16.23 -15.73 -1.97
N ASP A 281 15.97 -16.96 -2.44
CA ASP A 281 15.58 -18.09 -1.61
C ASP A 281 16.67 -18.38 -0.57
N ALA A 282 17.95 -18.39 -0.98
CA ALA A 282 19.07 -18.58 -0.07
C ALA A 282 19.20 -17.48 1.00
N ALA A 283 18.81 -16.23 0.68
CA ALA A 283 18.80 -15.13 1.63
C ALA A 283 17.61 -15.22 2.61
N LEU A 284 16.47 -15.74 2.16
CA LEU A 284 15.27 -15.93 2.97
C LEU A 284 15.39 -17.14 3.91
N GLU A 285 16.03 -18.23 3.47
CA GLU A 285 16.25 -19.44 4.28
C GLU A 285 17.09 -19.19 5.55
N VAL A 286 17.99 -18.21 5.53
CA VAL A 286 18.86 -17.89 6.67
C VAL A 286 18.23 -16.89 7.64
N GLN A 287 17.03 -16.38 7.35
CA GLN A 287 16.36 -15.45 8.24
C GLN A 287 15.90 -16.14 9.52
N PRO A 288 15.89 -15.44 10.67
CA PRO A 288 15.33 -15.98 11.90
C PRO A 288 13.86 -16.39 11.72
N PRO A 289 13.39 -17.44 12.42
CA PRO A 289 11.97 -17.79 12.42
C PRO A 289 11.14 -16.65 13.00
N ASP A 290 9.91 -16.49 12.49
CA ASP A 290 9.00 -15.40 12.86
C ASP A 290 9.62 -13.99 12.67
N SER A 291 10.53 -13.85 11.69
CA SER A 291 11.01 -12.55 11.18
C SER A 291 10.12 -12.05 10.05
N TRP A 292 9.80 -10.75 10.09
CA TRP A 292 8.90 -10.08 9.15
C TRP A 292 9.63 -9.05 8.27
N ASP A 293 10.95 -8.93 8.45
CA ASP A 293 11.79 -7.93 7.78
C ASP A 293 11.86 -8.14 6.25
N SER A 294 11.43 -9.30 5.76
CA SER A 294 11.40 -9.64 4.33
C SER A 294 10.12 -9.20 3.61
N PHE A 295 9.06 -8.77 4.31
CA PHE A 295 7.85 -8.29 3.63
C PHE A 295 8.06 -7.12 2.66
N PRO A 296 8.96 -6.14 2.91
CA PRO A 296 9.30 -5.12 1.93
C PRO A 296 9.82 -5.70 0.60
N LEU A 297 10.58 -6.82 0.64
CA LEU A 297 11.04 -7.50 -0.57
C LEU A 297 9.86 -8.06 -1.38
N PHE A 298 8.91 -8.70 -0.69
CA PHE A 298 7.68 -9.18 -1.32
C PHE A 298 6.90 -8.03 -1.96
N GLN A 299 6.67 -6.93 -1.23
CA GLN A 299 5.94 -5.77 -1.73
C GLN A 299 6.59 -5.18 -2.97
N LEU A 300 7.90 -4.95 -2.94
CA LEU A 300 8.67 -4.43 -4.08
C LEU A 300 8.49 -5.28 -5.34
N LEU A 301 8.71 -6.59 -5.23
CA LEU A 301 8.60 -7.50 -6.37
C LEU A 301 7.16 -7.64 -6.86
N ASN A 302 6.22 -7.76 -5.92
CA ASN A 302 4.81 -7.93 -6.21
C ASN A 302 4.20 -6.69 -6.89
N ASP A 303 4.57 -5.49 -6.44
CA ASP A 303 4.10 -4.21 -7.02
C ASP A 303 4.64 -3.99 -8.43
N PHE A 304 5.85 -4.47 -8.73
CA PHE A 304 6.34 -4.51 -10.10
C PHE A 304 5.56 -5.53 -10.96
N LEU A 305 5.47 -6.78 -10.50
CA LEU A 305 4.90 -7.90 -11.28
C LEU A 305 3.40 -7.74 -11.54
N ARG A 306 2.64 -7.09 -10.65
CA ARG A 306 1.20 -6.84 -10.86
C ARG A 306 0.91 -5.85 -12.00
N MET A 307 1.86 -4.97 -12.32
CA MET A 307 1.68 -3.91 -13.32
C MET A 307 1.95 -4.44 -14.73
N ASP A 308 2.75 -5.50 -14.85
CA ASP A 308 3.07 -6.17 -16.12
C ASP A 308 2.06 -7.28 -16.41
N TYR A 309 1.28 -7.14 -17.49
CA TYR A 309 0.26 -8.12 -17.87
C TYR A 309 0.80 -9.50 -18.23
N ASN A 310 2.06 -9.59 -18.68
CA ASN A 310 2.67 -10.84 -19.12
C ASN A 310 3.38 -11.57 -17.99
N LEU A 311 3.92 -10.83 -17.00
CA LEU A 311 4.59 -11.40 -15.82
C LEU A 311 3.66 -11.59 -14.62
N CYS A 312 2.51 -10.90 -14.60
CA CYS A 312 1.50 -11.09 -13.57
C CYS A 312 1.01 -12.54 -13.55
N ASN A 313 1.05 -13.19 -12.38
CA ASN A 313 0.78 -14.62 -12.20
C ASN A 313 1.64 -15.57 -13.06
N GLY A 314 2.81 -15.09 -13.50
CA GLY A 314 3.86 -15.88 -14.13
C GLY A 314 4.52 -16.90 -13.20
N LYS A 315 5.56 -17.59 -13.67
CA LYS A 315 6.23 -18.66 -12.91
C LYS A 315 6.91 -18.11 -11.66
N PHE A 316 7.72 -17.06 -11.83
CA PHE A 316 8.38 -16.42 -10.69
C PHE A 316 7.37 -15.80 -9.71
N HIS A 317 6.33 -15.15 -10.22
CA HIS A 317 5.33 -14.52 -9.36
C HIS A 317 4.57 -15.55 -8.50
N LYS A 318 4.27 -16.73 -9.04
CA LYS A 318 3.69 -17.84 -8.26
C LYS A 318 4.65 -18.38 -7.20
N HIS A 319 5.93 -18.57 -7.55
CA HIS A 319 6.96 -18.95 -6.57
C HIS A 319 7.04 -17.94 -5.41
N LEU A 320 6.99 -16.64 -5.71
CA LEU A 320 6.97 -15.59 -4.71
C LEU A 320 5.73 -15.68 -3.80
N GLN A 321 4.55 -15.93 -4.37
CA GLN A 321 3.32 -16.13 -3.61
C GLN A 321 3.41 -17.36 -2.70
N ASP A 322 3.86 -18.49 -3.22
CA ASP A 322 4.01 -19.75 -2.48
C ASP A 322 4.97 -19.61 -1.28
N LEU A 323 6.03 -18.81 -1.44
CA LEU A 323 7.01 -18.57 -0.38
C LEU A 323 6.46 -17.67 0.73
N TYR A 324 5.74 -16.60 0.38
CA TYR A 324 5.27 -15.61 1.36
C TYR A 324 3.89 -15.94 1.95
N ALA A 325 3.06 -16.74 1.28
CA ALA A 325 1.73 -17.12 1.78
C ALA A 325 1.78 -17.70 3.21
N PRO A 326 2.61 -18.71 3.53
CA PRO A 326 2.69 -19.23 4.90
C PRO A 326 3.23 -18.21 5.90
N LEU A 327 4.12 -17.29 5.49
CA LEU A 327 4.65 -16.23 6.35
C LEU A 327 3.58 -15.21 6.70
N VAL A 328 2.76 -14.80 5.73
CA VAL A 328 1.64 -13.88 5.95
C VAL A 328 0.59 -14.52 6.86
N VAL A 329 0.22 -15.79 6.63
CA VAL A 329 -0.70 -16.51 7.52
C VAL A 329 -0.15 -16.57 8.94
N ARG A 330 1.13 -16.93 9.10
CA ARG A 330 1.80 -17.02 10.40
C ARG A 330 1.85 -15.67 11.11
N TYR A 331 2.14 -14.59 10.39
CA TYR A 331 2.13 -13.23 10.95
C TYR A 331 0.74 -12.86 11.47
N VAL A 332 -0.31 -13.11 10.67
CA VAL A 332 -1.70 -12.84 11.08
C VAL A 332 -2.09 -13.69 12.30
N ASP A 333 -1.73 -14.97 12.34
CA ASP A 333 -1.98 -15.86 13.51
C ASP A 333 -1.33 -15.34 14.80
N LEU A 334 -0.08 -14.87 14.69
CA LEU A 334 0.68 -14.36 15.84
C LEU A 334 0.16 -12.99 16.29
N MET A 335 -0.23 -12.13 15.34
CA MET A 335 -0.89 -10.86 15.65
C MET A 335 -2.23 -11.10 16.32
N GLU A 336 -3.03 -12.05 15.84
CA GLU A 336 -4.29 -12.46 16.46
C GLU A 336 -4.09 -12.85 17.92
N SER A 337 -3.14 -13.75 18.17
CA SER A 337 -2.80 -14.23 19.51
C SER A 337 -2.26 -13.12 20.42
N SER A 338 -1.39 -12.25 19.88
CA SER A 338 -0.78 -11.13 20.59
C SER A 338 -1.82 -10.10 21.02
N ILE A 339 -2.75 -9.74 20.11
CA ILE A 339 -3.82 -8.79 20.42
C ILE A 339 -4.78 -9.40 21.44
N ALA A 340 -5.21 -10.66 21.25
CA ALA A 340 -6.09 -11.34 22.20
C ALA A 340 -5.48 -11.41 23.62
N GLN A 341 -4.18 -11.69 23.72
CA GLN A 341 -3.47 -11.70 24.99
C GLN A 341 -3.31 -10.29 25.60
N SER A 342 -3.08 -9.27 24.76
CA SER A 342 -3.02 -7.86 25.18
C SER A 342 -4.35 -7.42 25.80
N ILE A 343 -5.48 -7.74 25.16
CA ILE A 343 -6.83 -7.49 25.71
C ILE A 343 -6.99 -8.21 27.06
N HIS A 344 -6.59 -9.48 27.13
CA HIS A 344 -6.80 -10.26 28.35
C HIS A 344 -6.06 -9.66 29.55
N ARG A 345 -4.76 -9.41 29.41
CA ARG A 345 -3.88 -8.92 30.49
C ARG A 345 -4.00 -7.42 30.74
N GLY A 346 -4.24 -6.63 29.68
CA GLY A 346 -4.37 -5.18 29.74
C GLY A 346 -5.58 -4.76 30.57
N PHE A 347 -6.77 -5.29 30.23
CA PHE A 347 -8.00 -4.93 30.95
C PHE A 347 -8.03 -5.40 32.41
N GLU A 348 -7.29 -6.46 32.78
CA GLU A 348 -7.15 -6.87 34.19
C GLU A 348 -6.39 -5.85 35.05
N ARG A 349 -5.45 -5.11 34.44
CA ARG A 349 -4.57 -4.15 35.11
C ARG A 349 -4.84 -2.70 34.72
N GLU A 350 -5.95 -2.46 34.03
CA GLU A 350 -6.28 -1.16 33.46
C GLU A 350 -6.50 -0.11 34.56
N SER A 351 -5.81 1.03 34.42
CA SER A 351 -5.95 2.17 35.33
C SER A 351 -7.17 3.02 35.00
N TRP A 352 -7.63 2.95 33.74
CA TRP A 352 -8.72 3.77 33.18
C TRP A 352 -8.39 5.27 33.17
N GLU A 353 -7.10 5.59 33.18
CA GLU A 353 -6.63 6.94 32.88
C GLU A 353 -6.90 7.25 31.40
N PRO A 354 -7.37 8.46 31.09
CA PRO A 354 -7.67 8.85 29.72
C PRO A 354 -6.38 8.88 28.89
N VAL A 355 -6.37 8.12 27.80
CA VAL A 355 -5.32 8.15 26.78
C VAL A 355 -6.02 8.37 25.45
N ASN A 356 -5.70 9.48 24.77
CA ASN A 356 -6.40 9.93 23.55
C ASN A 356 -7.93 9.88 23.69
N ASN A 357 -8.59 8.99 22.95
CA ASN A 357 -10.03 8.85 22.87
C ASN A 357 -10.58 7.75 23.80
N GLY A 358 -9.73 7.02 24.51
CA GLY A 358 -10.14 5.93 25.38
C GLY A 358 -9.18 5.69 26.54
N SER A 359 -8.76 4.44 26.69
CA SER A 359 -7.84 3.94 27.71
C SER A 359 -6.54 3.43 27.08
N GLY A 360 -5.48 3.27 27.86
CA GLY A 360 -4.22 2.72 27.35
C GLY A 360 -4.39 1.36 26.66
N THR A 361 -5.18 0.44 27.23
CA THR A 361 -5.40 -0.88 26.61
C THR A 361 -6.28 -0.81 25.35
N SER A 362 -7.33 0.02 25.35
CA SER A 362 -8.20 0.14 24.17
C SER A 362 -7.50 0.79 22.98
N GLU A 363 -6.68 1.81 23.23
CA GLU A 363 -5.90 2.49 22.19
C GLU A 363 -4.85 1.56 21.57
N ASP A 364 -4.11 0.80 22.38
CA ASP A 364 -3.16 -0.22 21.89
C ASP A 364 -3.85 -1.29 21.04
N LEU A 365 -5.04 -1.74 21.46
CA LEU A 365 -5.86 -2.68 20.70
C LEU A 365 -6.21 -2.12 19.32
N PHE A 366 -6.81 -0.94 19.25
CA PHE A 366 -7.27 -0.38 17.98
C PHE A 366 -6.12 -0.01 17.06
N TRP A 367 -5.01 0.49 17.61
CA TRP A 367 -3.79 0.74 16.85
C TRP A 367 -3.23 -0.54 16.21
N LYS A 368 -3.17 -1.66 16.94
CA LYS A 368 -2.71 -2.94 16.39
C LYS A 368 -3.62 -3.48 15.28
N LEU A 369 -4.94 -3.35 15.44
CA LEU A 369 -5.90 -3.75 14.41
C LEU A 369 -5.76 -2.89 13.14
N ASP A 370 -5.58 -1.58 13.29
CA ASP A 370 -5.36 -0.66 12.17
C ASP A 370 -4.04 -0.91 11.43
N ALA A 371 -2.97 -1.17 12.18
CA ALA A 371 -1.67 -1.53 11.64
C ALA A 371 -1.74 -2.85 10.84
N LEU A 372 -2.47 -3.85 11.35
CA LEU A 372 -2.67 -5.11 10.64
C LEU A 372 -3.54 -4.95 9.39
N GLN A 373 -4.58 -4.11 9.44
CA GLN A 373 -5.39 -3.78 8.27
C GLN A 373 -4.54 -3.12 7.18
N THR A 374 -3.73 -2.14 7.56
CA THR A 374 -2.80 -1.46 6.65
C THR A 374 -1.81 -2.45 6.04
N PHE A 375 -1.22 -3.32 6.85
CA PHE A 375 -0.33 -4.38 6.37
C PHE A 375 -0.99 -5.27 5.32
N ILE A 376 -2.18 -5.84 5.59
CA ILE A 376 -2.87 -6.74 4.65
C ILE A 376 -3.22 -6.02 3.34
N ARG A 377 -3.66 -4.76 3.43
CA ARG A 377 -3.97 -3.94 2.24
C ARG A 377 -2.71 -3.69 1.39
N ASP A 378 -1.62 -3.29 2.04
CA ASP A 378 -0.39 -2.87 1.38
C ASP A 378 0.43 -4.08 0.87
N LEU A 379 0.07 -5.33 1.23
CA LEU A 379 0.57 -6.53 0.56
C LEU A 379 0.05 -6.64 -0.88
N HIS A 380 -1.10 -6.02 -1.16
CA HIS A 380 -1.79 -6.08 -2.44
C HIS A 380 -1.92 -7.49 -3.03
N TRP A 381 -2.21 -8.52 -2.23
CA TRP A 381 -2.06 -9.92 -2.65
C TRP A 381 -2.63 -10.25 -4.06
N PRO A 382 -1.87 -10.91 -4.96
CA PRO A 382 -2.27 -11.11 -6.37
C PRO A 382 -3.52 -11.99 -6.55
N GLU A 383 -3.59 -13.09 -5.80
CA GLU A 383 -4.72 -14.00 -5.83
C GLU A 383 -5.91 -13.45 -5.06
N GLU A 384 -6.99 -13.15 -5.79
CA GLU A 384 -8.21 -12.55 -5.21
C GLU A 384 -8.81 -13.42 -4.11
N GLU A 385 -8.77 -14.75 -4.24
CA GLU A 385 -9.31 -15.67 -3.24
C GLU A 385 -8.55 -15.60 -1.90
N PHE A 386 -7.22 -15.62 -1.94
CA PHE A 386 -6.40 -15.51 -0.73
C PHE A 386 -6.43 -14.11 -0.14
N GLY A 387 -6.40 -13.07 -0.98
CA GLY A 387 -6.57 -11.68 -0.54
C GLY A 387 -7.89 -11.47 0.22
N LYS A 388 -9.00 -11.96 -0.36
CA LYS A 388 -10.31 -11.98 0.31
C LYS A 388 -10.29 -12.79 1.59
N HIS A 389 -9.64 -13.96 1.61
CA HIS A 389 -9.51 -14.76 2.82
C HIS A 389 -8.83 -14.00 3.96
N LEU A 390 -7.71 -13.32 3.70
CA LEU A 390 -7.01 -12.49 4.70
C LEU A 390 -7.90 -11.34 5.19
N GLU A 391 -8.61 -10.67 4.29
CA GLU A 391 -9.50 -9.56 4.62
C GLU A 391 -10.68 -10.03 5.48
N THR A 392 -11.36 -11.12 5.10
CA THR A 392 -12.43 -11.74 5.90
C THR A 392 -11.93 -12.15 7.27
N ARG A 393 -10.74 -12.74 7.35
CA ARG A 393 -10.15 -13.16 8.62
C ARG A 393 -9.85 -11.97 9.53
N LEU A 394 -9.25 -10.90 9.02
CA LEU A 394 -9.02 -9.67 9.75
C LEU A 394 -10.34 -9.09 10.30
N LYS A 395 -11.40 -9.09 9.49
CA LYS A 395 -12.71 -8.55 9.88
C LYS A 395 -13.34 -9.36 11.02
N LEU A 396 -13.34 -10.70 10.92
CA LEU A 396 -13.83 -11.58 11.98
C LEU A 396 -13.03 -11.38 13.28
N MET A 397 -11.72 -11.38 13.18
CA MET A 397 -10.83 -11.15 14.31
C MET A 397 -11.06 -9.77 14.95
N SER A 398 -11.19 -8.72 14.14
CA SER A 398 -11.48 -7.36 14.63
C SER A 398 -12.82 -7.31 15.36
N SER A 399 -13.85 -7.95 14.82
CA SER A 399 -15.18 -8.07 15.45
C SER A 399 -15.09 -8.72 16.83
N ASP A 400 -14.44 -9.88 16.94
CA ASP A 400 -14.31 -10.63 18.19
C ASP A 400 -13.52 -9.85 19.26
N MET A 401 -12.47 -9.14 18.83
CA MET A 401 -11.63 -8.35 19.70
C MET A 401 -12.34 -7.08 20.21
N ILE A 402 -13.08 -6.39 19.33
CA ILE A 402 -13.92 -5.26 19.71
C ILE A 402 -15.03 -5.72 20.67
N GLU A 403 -15.69 -6.84 20.38
CA GLU A 403 -16.69 -7.42 21.27
C GLU A 403 -16.13 -7.72 22.67
N SER A 404 -14.94 -8.33 22.74
CA SER A 404 -14.25 -8.61 24.00
C SER A 404 -13.91 -7.33 24.77
N CYS A 405 -13.43 -6.29 24.07
CA CYS A 405 -13.18 -4.95 24.63
C CYS A 405 -14.46 -4.33 25.24
N VAL A 406 -15.57 -4.37 24.49
CA VAL A 406 -16.86 -3.85 24.92
C VAL A 406 -17.38 -4.57 26.17
N LYS A 407 -17.37 -5.90 26.16
CA LYS A 407 -17.83 -6.73 27.29
C LYS A 407 -17.00 -6.47 28.55
N ARG A 408 -15.67 -6.42 28.44
CA ARG A 408 -14.77 -6.16 29.57
C ARG A 408 -14.94 -4.75 30.13
N THR A 409 -15.11 -3.76 29.26
CA THR A 409 -15.37 -2.38 29.68
C THR A 409 -16.67 -2.27 30.46
N ARG A 410 -17.74 -2.93 30.02
CA ARG A 410 -19.00 -3.01 30.76
C ARG A 410 -18.81 -3.64 32.15
N THR A 411 -18.13 -4.78 32.25
CA THR A 411 -17.89 -5.44 33.54
C THR A 411 -17.09 -4.55 34.49
N ALA A 412 -16.06 -3.87 33.98
CA ALA A 412 -15.26 -2.93 34.77
C ALA A 412 -16.08 -1.72 35.24
N PHE A 413 -16.95 -1.19 34.36
CA PHE A 413 -17.87 -0.10 34.67
C PHE A 413 -18.82 -0.45 35.81
N GLU A 414 -19.46 -1.61 35.73
CA GLU A 414 -20.37 -2.08 36.77
C GLU A 414 -19.65 -2.26 38.11
N ALA A 415 -18.48 -2.92 38.11
CA ALA A 415 -17.68 -3.11 39.31
C ALA A 415 -17.25 -1.78 39.94
N ARG A 416 -16.93 -0.76 39.12
CA ARG A 416 -16.53 0.57 39.59
C ARG A 416 -17.71 1.34 40.21
N LEU A 417 -18.90 1.26 39.63
CA LEU A 417 -20.11 1.87 40.19
C LEU A 417 -20.61 1.19 41.48
N GLN A 418 -20.47 -0.14 41.57
CA GLN A 418 -20.85 -0.88 42.78
C GLN A 418 -20.00 -0.49 43.99
N ARG A 419 -18.70 -0.21 43.78
CA ARG A 419 -17.75 0.18 44.84
C ARG A 419 -17.86 1.64 45.30
N SER A 420 -18.59 2.49 44.58
CA SER A 420 -18.68 3.93 44.88
C SER A 420 -19.73 4.27 45.93
N SER A 421 -19.63 5.46 46.55
CA SER A 421 -20.58 5.90 47.58
C SER A 421 -22.03 5.95 47.08
N ARG A 422 -22.99 5.70 47.99
CA ARG A 422 -24.44 5.77 47.75
C ARG A 422 -25.09 7.05 48.32
N THR A 423 -24.28 8.04 48.70
CA THR A 423 -24.79 9.32 49.26
C THR A 423 -24.32 10.51 48.42
N THR A 424 -24.66 11.74 48.85
CA THR A 424 -24.38 12.99 48.11
C THR A 424 -22.89 13.35 48.03
N ASP A 425 -22.03 12.61 48.71
CA ASP A 425 -20.58 12.67 48.59
C ASP A 425 -20.05 11.96 47.32
N PHE A 426 -20.89 11.16 46.64
CA PHE A 426 -20.52 10.55 45.38
C PHE A 426 -20.07 11.61 44.37
N ARG A 427 -18.97 11.30 43.68
CA ARG A 427 -18.45 12.07 42.55
C ARG A 427 -18.25 11.08 41.42
N VAL A 428 -18.73 11.43 40.22
CA VAL A 428 -18.53 10.62 39.02
C VAL A 428 -17.02 10.51 38.77
N PRO A 429 -16.42 9.32 38.90
CA PRO A 429 -14.99 9.17 38.67
C PRO A 429 -14.65 9.40 37.19
N GLN A 430 -13.52 10.02 36.89
CA GLN A 430 -13.07 10.20 35.51
C GLN A 430 -12.97 8.86 34.75
N SER A 431 -12.60 7.78 35.44
CA SER A 431 -12.58 6.43 34.86
C SER A 431 -13.93 5.98 34.26
N ILE A 432 -15.06 6.43 34.82
CA ILE A 432 -16.40 6.13 34.30
C ILE A 432 -16.63 6.85 32.96
N CYS A 433 -16.17 8.09 32.84
CA CYS A 433 -16.21 8.83 31.58
C CYS A 433 -15.29 8.19 30.54
N THR A 434 -14.07 7.79 30.93
CA THR A 434 -13.15 7.05 30.06
C THR A 434 -13.80 5.80 29.48
N MET A 435 -14.52 5.01 30.30
CA MET A 435 -15.24 3.81 29.84
C MET A 435 -16.32 4.10 28.80
N PHE A 436 -17.04 5.23 28.91
CA PHE A 436 -17.96 5.66 27.85
C PHE A 436 -17.21 6.04 26.58
N ASN A 437 -16.09 6.74 26.69
CA ASN A 437 -15.28 7.13 25.53
C ASN A 437 -14.69 5.90 24.80
N VAL A 438 -14.33 4.83 25.54
CA VAL A 438 -13.97 3.55 24.93
C VAL A 438 -15.11 2.97 24.09
N MET A 439 -16.38 3.14 24.48
CA MET A 439 -17.53 2.70 23.66
C MET A 439 -17.69 3.56 22.40
N VAL A 440 -17.45 4.87 22.51
CA VAL A 440 -17.48 5.79 21.36
C VAL A 440 -16.40 5.40 20.36
N ASP A 441 -15.18 5.20 20.82
CA ASP A 441 -14.07 4.81 19.95
C ASP A 441 -14.30 3.41 19.37
N ALA A 442 -14.76 2.44 20.17
CA ALA A 442 -15.14 1.11 19.66
C ALA A 442 -16.16 1.18 18.51
N LYS A 443 -17.12 2.12 18.56
CA LYS A 443 -18.10 2.34 17.50
C LYS A 443 -17.50 2.96 16.24
N VAL A 444 -16.56 3.88 16.39
CA VAL A 444 -15.83 4.48 15.26
C VAL A 444 -14.94 3.43 14.59
N GLN A 445 -14.19 2.66 15.40
CA GLN A 445 -13.30 1.62 14.90
C GLN A 445 -14.06 0.44 14.30
N SER A 446 -15.19 0.04 14.87
CA SER A 446 -16.04 -0.99 14.25
C SER A 446 -16.51 -0.53 12.87
N ALA A 447 -16.95 0.73 12.72
CA ALA A 447 -17.36 1.29 11.44
C ALA A 447 -16.22 1.32 10.41
N LYS A 448 -14.97 1.59 10.83
CA LYS A 448 -13.80 1.65 9.95
C LYS A 448 -13.27 0.26 9.57
N LEU A 449 -12.93 -0.54 10.58
CA LEU A 449 -12.21 -1.81 10.42
C LEU A 449 -13.07 -2.90 9.81
N CYS A 450 -14.38 -2.84 10.05
CA CYS A 450 -15.26 -3.87 9.55
C CYS A 450 -15.92 -3.49 8.21
N ALA A 451 -15.84 -2.24 7.70
CA ALA A 451 -16.70 -1.74 6.59
C ALA A 451 -16.62 -2.61 5.32
N MET A 452 -17.78 -2.98 4.75
CA MET A 452 -17.88 -3.92 3.63
C MET A 452 -18.83 -3.45 2.52
N ASP A 453 -18.45 -3.75 1.27
CA ASP A 453 -19.30 -3.64 0.09
C ASP A 453 -20.25 -4.86 -0.07
N LEU A 454 -21.41 -4.54 -0.67
CA LEU A 454 -22.57 -5.34 -1.08
C LEU A 454 -22.67 -6.86 -0.76
N GLY A 455 -23.70 -7.21 0.01
CA GLY A 455 -24.51 -8.41 -0.25
C GLY A 455 -24.77 -9.33 0.94
N GLN A 456 -23.77 -10.11 1.34
CA GLN A 456 -23.95 -11.20 2.32
C GLN A 456 -23.42 -10.90 3.73
N GLU A 457 -22.66 -9.81 3.91
CA GLU A 457 -21.84 -9.62 5.11
C GLU A 457 -22.14 -8.34 5.92
N ARG A 458 -23.31 -7.71 5.70
CA ARG A 458 -23.83 -6.61 6.56
C ARG A 458 -24.24 -7.06 7.97
N GLN A 459 -24.22 -8.36 8.27
CA GLN A 459 -24.77 -8.91 9.50
C GLN A 459 -23.86 -8.68 10.72
N TYR A 460 -22.54 -8.89 10.59
CA TYR A 460 -21.59 -8.79 11.71
C TYR A 460 -21.38 -7.36 12.19
N HIS A 461 -21.27 -6.43 11.26
CA HIS A 461 -21.25 -5.01 11.55
C HIS A 461 -22.46 -4.52 12.31
N SER A 462 -23.64 -4.95 11.86
CA SER A 462 -24.89 -4.65 12.53
C SER A 462 -24.89 -5.25 13.94
N GLN A 463 -24.38 -6.48 14.11
CA GLN A 463 -24.26 -7.15 15.41
C GLN A 463 -23.35 -6.39 16.38
N ILE A 464 -22.13 -6.02 16.00
CA ILE A 464 -21.21 -5.29 16.89
C ILE A 464 -21.74 -3.89 17.20
N ASN A 465 -22.27 -3.17 16.20
CA ASN A 465 -22.85 -1.85 16.44
C ASN A 465 -24.06 -1.93 17.37
N ASN A 466 -24.93 -2.94 17.20
CA ASN A 466 -26.06 -3.16 18.11
C ASN A 466 -25.57 -3.52 19.52
N LEU A 467 -24.55 -4.39 19.64
CA LEU A 467 -23.94 -4.74 20.93
C LEU A 467 -23.39 -3.50 21.65
N ILE A 468 -22.70 -2.61 20.93
CA ILE A 468 -22.15 -1.37 21.49
C ILE A 468 -23.29 -0.46 21.96
N GLU A 469 -24.31 -0.21 21.13
CA GLU A 469 -25.45 0.64 21.50
C GLU A 469 -26.26 0.06 22.68
N GLU A 470 -26.47 -1.26 22.71
CA GLU A 470 -27.11 -1.95 23.83
C GLU A 470 -26.28 -1.82 25.10
N THR A 471 -24.96 -2.04 25.01
CA THR A 471 -24.03 -1.92 26.14
C THR A 471 -24.01 -0.49 26.69
N VAL A 472 -23.97 0.52 25.82
CA VAL A 472 -24.04 1.93 26.23
C VAL A 472 -25.37 2.21 26.93
N LYS A 473 -26.50 1.74 26.38
CA LYS A 473 -27.82 1.92 27.02
C LYS A 473 -27.87 1.29 28.42
N GLU A 474 -27.28 0.12 28.59
CA GLU A 474 -27.17 -0.52 29.91
C GLU A 474 -26.25 0.26 30.86
N MET A 475 -25.08 0.73 30.39
CA MET A 475 -24.17 1.57 31.17
C MET A 475 -24.85 2.86 31.65
N ILE A 476 -25.60 3.53 30.76
CA ILE A 476 -26.42 4.70 31.10
C ILE A 476 -27.44 4.34 32.18
N THR A 477 -28.16 3.23 32.00
CA THR A 477 -29.17 2.78 32.96
C THR A 477 -28.57 2.50 34.35
N LEU A 478 -27.39 1.86 34.41
CA LEU A 478 -26.67 1.60 35.66
C LEU A 478 -26.21 2.89 36.35
N LEU A 479 -25.68 3.85 35.58
CA LEU A 479 -25.27 5.14 36.12
C LEU A 479 -26.47 5.95 36.64
N VAL A 480 -27.57 5.98 35.89
CA VAL A 480 -28.80 6.64 36.32
C VAL A 480 -29.37 5.97 37.57
N ALA A 481 -29.41 4.64 37.62
CA ALA A 481 -29.84 3.90 38.81
C ALA A 481 -28.99 4.29 40.04
N LYS A 482 -27.68 4.48 39.86
CA LYS A 482 -26.80 4.98 40.93
C LYS A 482 -27.24 6.36 41.43
N PHE A 483 -27.56 7.27 40.53
CA PHE A 483 -28.04 8.60 40.89
C PHE A 483 -29.41 8.58 41.58
N VAL A 484 -30.30 7.67 41.16
CA VAL A 484 -31.60 7.44 41.80
C VAL A 484 -31.41 6.97 43.24
N VAL A 485 -30.54 5.99 43.49
CA VAL A 485 -30.23 5.50 44.85
C VAL A 485 -29.72 6.63 45.77
N ILE A 486 -28.94 7.58 45.25
CA ILE A 486 -28.48 8.74 46.02
C ILE A 486 -29.65 9.63 46.44
N LEU A 487 -30.60 9.89 45.52
CA LEU A 487 -31.83 10.63 45.82
C LEU A 487 -32.72 9.87 46.80
N GLU A 488 -32.87 8.55 46.67
CA GLU A 488 -33.58 7.72 47.65
C GLU A 488 -32.98 7.87 49.05
N SER A 489 -31.65 7.94 49.17
CA SER A 489 -30.99 8.19 50.46
C SER A 489 -31.38 9.56 51.06
N VAL A 490 -31.55 10.58 50.22
CA VAL A 490 -32.01 11.91 50.63
C VAL A 490 -33.46 11.87 51.07
N LEU A 491 -34.34 11.25 50.28
CA LEU A 491 -35.75 11.09 50.59
C LEU A 491 -35.98 10.27 51.86
N THR A 492 -35.18 9.22 52.10
CA THR A 492 -35.21 8.41 53.33
C THR A 492 -34.85 9.24 54.57
N LYS A 493 -33.90 10.18 54.45
CA LYS A 493 -33.60 11.13 55.53
C LYS A 493 -34.77 12.08 55.78
N LEU A 494 -35.48 12.50 54.73
CA LEU A 494 -36.67 13.34 54.84
C LEU A 494 -37.84 12.60 55.48
N SER A 495 -38.05 11.32 55.20
CA SER A 495 -39.12 10.51 55.80
C SER A 495 -39.06 10.42 57.33
N ARG A 496 -37.92 10.74 57.96
CA ARG A 496 -37.79 10.85 59.43
C ARG A 496 -38.63 11.99 60.04
N TYR A 497 -39.13 12.90 59.22
CA TYR A 497 -39.96 14.02 59.62
C TYR A 497 -41.45 13.79 59.33
N ASP A 498 -41.84 12.60 58.85
CA ASP A 498 -43.24 12.25 58.60
C ASP A 498 -44.07 12.30 59.90
N GLU A 499 -45.33 12.73 59.80
CA GLU A 499 -46.26 12.79 60.94
C GLU A 499 -46.42 11.39 61.60
N GLY A 500 -46.30 11.31 62.92
CA GLY A 500 -46.40 10.05 63.67
C GLY A 500 -45.06 9.33 63.94
N THR A 501 -43.94 9.82 63.41
CA THR A 501 -42.59 9.34 63.77
C THR A 501 -42.09 9.93 65.10
N LEU A 502 -41.22 9.20 65.83
CA LEU A 502 -40.68 9.68 67.12
C LEU A 502 -39.98 11.04 66.99
N PHE A 503 -39.29 11.30 65.87
CA PHE A 503 -38.57 12.55 65.65
C PHE A 503 -39.48 13.77 65.44
N SER A 504 -40.63 13.61 64.78
CA SER A 504 -41.59 14.72 64.61
C SER A 504 -42.25 15.13 65.93
N SER A 505 -42.41 14.17 66.85
CA SER A 505 -42.95 14.42 68.20
C SER A 505 -41.91 14.98 69.18
N PHE A 506 -40.64 14.56 69.10
CA PHE A 506 -39.57 15.13 69.94
C PHE A 506 -39.21 16.57 69.55
N LEU A 507 -39.08 16.90 68.26
CA LEU A 507 -38.76 18.26 67.80
C LEU A 507 -39.90 19.25 68.08
N SER A 508 -41.16 18.87 67.88
CA SER A 508 -42.30 19.75 68.16
C SER A 508 -42.40 20.14 69.65
N PHE A 509 -42.07 19.21 70.55
CA PHE A 509 -42.13 19.45 72.01
C PHE A 509 -40.88 20.16 72.56
N THR A 510 -39.68 19.81 72.09
CA THR A 510 -38.43 20.46 72.56
C THR A 510 -38.14 21.80 71.87
N VAL A 511 -38.47 22.00 70.60
CA VAL A 511 -38.23 23.28 69.90
C VAL A 511 -39.15 24.37 70.45
N LYS A 512 -40.42 24.09 70.78
CA LYS A 512 -41.33 25.08 71.40
C LYS A 512 -40.92 25.44 72.83
N ALA A 513 -40.37 24.50 73.61
CA ALA A 513 -39.95 24.76 74.99
C ALA A 513 -38.54 25.38 75.09
N ALA A 514 -37.60 24.96 74.24
CA ALA A 514 -36.22 25.42 74.29
C ALA A 514 -35.96 26.72 73.50
N SER A 515 -36.70 27.00 72.42
CA SER A 515 -36.55 28.27 71.65
C SER A 515 -36.85 29.54 72.46
N LYS A 516 -37.44 29.40 73.66
CA LYS A 516 -37.70 30.51 74.58
C LYS A 516 -36.50 30.84 75.48
N TYR A 517 -35.49 29.97 75.57
CA TYR A 517 -34.36 30.09 76.51
C TYR A 517 -32.97 29.76 75.91
N VAL A 518 -32.88 29.09 74.76
CA VAL A 518 -31.62 28.77 74.04
C VAL A 518 -31.88 28.80 72.52
N ASP A 519 -30.94 29.35 71.75
CA ASP A 519 -31.00 29.36 70.28
C ASP A 519 -30.81 27.92 69.75
N VAL A 520 -31.93 27.23 69.45
CA VAL A 520 -31.91 25.87 68.92
C VAL A 520 -31.59 25.94 67.42
N PRO A 521 -30.54 25.25 66.91
CA PRO A 521 -30.23 25.26 65.48
C PRO A 521 -31.43 24.76 64.67
N LYS A 522 -32.01 25.63 63.85
CA LYS A 522 -33.02 25.21 62.87
C LYS A 522 -32.34 24.24 61.89
N PRO A 523 -32.97 23.12 61.51
CA PRO A 523 -32.42 22.23 60.49
C PRO A 523 -32.10 23.02 59.21
N GLY A 524 -30.82 23.10 58.85
CA GLY A 524 -30.33 23.88 57.71
C GLY A 524 -30.66 23.23 56.36
N MET A 525 -30.53 24.00 55.27
CA MET A 525 -30.74 23.53 53.89
C MET A 525 -29.63 22.59 53.37
N ASP A 526 -28.70 22.18 54.24
CA ASP A 526 -27.49 21.42 53.90
C ASP A 526 -27.77 20.13 53.13
N VAL A 527 -28.89 19.45 53.42
CA VAL A 527 -29.31 18.24 52.69
C VAL A 527 -29.68 18.55 51.24
N ALA A 528 -30.43 19.62 51.02
CA ALA A 528 -30.79 20.08 49.68
C ALA A 528 -29.56 20.60 48.92
N ASP A 529 -28.72 21.39 49.59
CA ASP A 529 -27.53 21.98 49.01
C ASP A 529 -26.48 20.93 48.65
N SER A 530 -26.28 19.92 49.51
CA SER A 530 -25.39 18.79 49.22
C SER A 530 -25.87 18.01 48.00
N TYR A 531 -27.18 17.77 47.87
CA TYR A 531 -27.74 17.07 46.72
C TYR A 531 -27.67 17.89 45.43
N VAL A 532 -28.01 19.18 45.46
CA VAL A 532 -27.89 20.08 44.30
C VAL A 532 -26.43 20.21 43.87
N THR A 533 -25.50 20.32 44.82
CA THR A 533 -24.06 20.35 44.54
C THR A 533 -23.60 19.07 43.87
N PHE A 534 -24.04 17.91 44.37
CA PHE A 534 -23.78 16.61 43.75
C PHE A 534 -24.28 16.54 42.29
N VAL A 535 -25.50 17.01 42.05
CA VAL A 535 -26.11 17.04 40.71
C VAL A 535 -25.23 17.85 39.75
N ARG A 536 -24.89 19.09 40.11
CA ARG A 536 -24.06 19.96 39.26
C ARG A 536 -22.70 19.36 38.97
N HIS A 537 -21.97 18.93 40.01
CA HIS A 537 -20.64 18.33 39.82
C HIS A 537 -20.69 17.11 38.91
N SER A 538 -21.74 16.30 39.00
CA SER A 538 -21.89 15.11 38.15
C SER A 538 -22.23 15.48 36.71
N GLN A 539 -23.07 16.51 36.50
CA GLN A 539 -23.36 17.04 35.16
C GLN A 539 -22.10 17.62 34.51
N ASP A 540 -21.35 18.44 35.24
CA ASP A 540 -20.12 19.07 34.77
C ASP A 540 -19.09 18.00 34.38
N MET A 541 -18.87 16.99 35.23
CA MET A 541 -17.94 15.90 34.94
C MET A 541 -18.34 15.08 33.70
N LEU A 542 -19.63 14.77 33.54
CA LEU A 542 -20.10 14.01 32.39
C LEU A 542 -19.98 14.82 31.10
N ARG A 543 -20.35 16.10 31.13
CA ARG A 543 -20.29 16.99 29.96
C ARG A 543 -18.85 17.35 29.56
N GLU A 544 -17.94 17.50 30.53
CA GLU A 544 -16.55 17.84 30.24
C GLU A 544 -15.75 16.63 29.73
N LYS A 545 -16.06 15.41 30.19
CA LYS A 545 -15.20 14.24 29.98
C LYS A 545 -15.77 13.15 29.06
N VAL A 546 -17.06 13.17 28.72
CA VAL A 546 -17.63 12.23 27.74
C VAL A 546 -17.61 12.88 26.36
N ASN A 547 -17.00 12.21 25.39
CA ASN A 547 -16.73 12.76 24.06
C ASN A 547 -17.98 12.85 23.17
N GLU A 548 -18.98 11.99 23.41
CA GLU A 548 -20.19 11.89 22.58
C GLU A 548 -21.38 12.59 23.26
N GLU A 549 -21.82 13.70 22.67
CA GLU A 549 -22.92 14.53 23.21
C GLU A 549 -24.23 13.74 23.30
N VAL A 550 -24.51 12.87 22.32
CA VAL A 550 -25.72 12.04 22.32
C VAL A 550 -25.80 11.14 23.57
N TYR A 551 -24.65 10.68 24.08
CA TYR A 551 -24.63 9.88 25.31
C TYR A 551 -24.90 10.74 26.54
N VAL A 552 -24.37 11.95 26.59
CA VAL A 552 -24.61 12.93 27.66
C VAL A 552 -26.09 13.31 27.72
N GLU A 553 -26.70 13.65 26.58
CA GLU A 553 -28.13 13.97 26.46
C GLU A 553 -29.00 12.81 26.96
N ARG A 554 -28.74 11.58 26.50
CA ARG A 554 -29.47 10.37 26.95
C ARG A 554 -29.35 10.15 28.46
N ILE A 555 -28.17 10.35 29.04
CA ILE A 555 -27.96 10.25 30.49
C ILE A 555 -28.80 11.29 31.22
N PHE A 556 -28.78 12.54 30.77
CA PHE A 556 -29.49 13.63 31.45
C PHE A 556 -31.01 13.49 31.34
N ASP A 557 -31.54 13.10 30.18
CA ASP A 557 -32.95 12.83 29.97
C ASP A 557 -33.46 11.73 30.90
N GLN A 558 -32.77 10.57 30.90
CA GLN A 558 -33.16 9.44 31.73
C GLN A 558 -32.98 9.76 33.22
N TRP A 559 -31.90 10.45 33.59
CA TRP A 559 -31.66 10.85 34.97
C TRP A 559 -32.73 11.82 35.50
N TYR A 560 -33.07 12.85 34.74
CA TYR A 560 -34.12 13.79 35.12
C TYR A 560 -35.46 13.07 35.31
N THR A 561 -35.85 12.27 34.30
CA THR A 561 -37.11 11.53 34.30
C THR A 561 -37.22 10.60 35.50
N SER A 562 -36.24 9.71 35.71
CA SER A 562 -36.28 8.73 36.80
C SER A 562 -36.33 9.37 38.18
N THR A 563 -35.63 10.48 38.37
CA THR A 563 -35.62 11.18 39.67
C THR A 563 -36.88 12.01 39.91
N MET A 564 -37.48 12.63 38.89
CA MET A 564 -38.78 13.29 39.02
C MET A 564 -39.88 12.27 39.31
N THR A 565 -39.85 11.11 38.66
CA THR A 565 -40.74 9.98 39.00
C THR A 565 -40.58 9.54 40.44
N LEU A 566 -39.35 9.36 40.93
CA LEU A 566 -39.12 8.97 42.32
C LEU A 566 -39.68 9.99 43.32
N ILE A 567 -39.48 11.29 43.09
CA ILE A 567 -40.03 12.35 43.95
C ILE A 567 -41.56 12.32 43.91
N GLY A 568 -42.14 12.19 42.71
CA GLY A 568 -43.59 12.12 42.54
C GLY A 568 -44.22 10.90 43.23
N THR A 569 -43.61 9.73 43.12
CA THR A 569 -44.03 8.53 43.86
C THR A 569 -43.92 8.76 45.36
N TRP A 570 -42.79 9.28 45.85
CA TRP A 570 -42.59 9.55 47.28
C TRP A 570 -43.62 10.54 47.87
N LEU A 571 -44.06 11.53 47.08
CA LEU A 571 -45.14 12.45 47.43
C LEU A 571 -46.52 11.81 47.38
N THR A 572 -46.76 10.95 46.39
CA THR A 572 -48.04 10.23 46.21
C THR A 572 -48.27 9.24 47.35
N ASP A 573 -47.23 8.56 47.82
CA ASP A 573 -47.28 7.67 48.99
C ASP A 573 -47.63 8.43 50.29
N ARG A 574 -47.57 9.76 50.26
CA ARG A 574 -47.88 10.68 51.37
C ARG A 574 -49.07 11.58 51.05
N VAL A 575 -49.97 11.13 50.18
CA VAL A 575 -51.09 11.97 49.75
C VAL A 575 -51.95 12.46 50.92
N ASP A 576 -52.15 11.60 51.92
CA ASP A 576 -52.97 11.85 53.12
C ASP A 576 -52.21 12.48 54.30
N LEU A 577 -50.89 12.70 54.17
CA LEU A 577 -50.05 13.32 55.20
C LEU A 577 -49.76 14.77 54.85
N GLN A 578 -49.73 15.66 55.85
CA GLN A 578 -49.22 17.02 55.64
C GLN A 578 -47.68 17.00 55.69
N LEU A 579 -47.03 17.62 54.70
CA LEU A 579 -45.56 17.69 54.68
C LEU A 579 -45.04 18.61 55.79
N HIS A 580 -44.03 18.14 56.52
CA HIS A 580 -43.31 18.98 57.48
C HIS A 580 -42.59 20.13 56.74
N VAL A 581 -42.56 21.33 57.32
CA VAL A 581 -41.98 22.53 56.68
C VAL A 581 -40.54 22.34 56.23
N TYR A 582 -39.75 21.55 56.96
CA TYR A 582 -38.40 21.15 56.53
C TYR A 582 -38.39 20.30 55.25
N GLN A 583 -39.26 19.28 55.16
CA GLN A 583 -39.37 18.41 53.98
C GLN A 583 -39.79 19.25 52.76
N LEU A 584 -40.79 20.11 52.95
CA LEU A 584 -41.29 21.02 51.92
C LEU A 584 -40.19 21.94 51.40
N LYS A 585 -39.45 22.64 52.29
CA LYS A 585 -38.34 23.52 51.88
C LYS A 585 -37.25 22.79 51.10
N VAL A 586 -36.86 21.59 51.54
CA VAL A 586 -35.84 20.76 50.87
C VAL A 586 -36.32 20.33 49.49
N LEU A 587 -37.54 19.81 49.36
CA LEU A 587 -38.09 19.33 48.10
C LEU A 587 -38.28 20.47 47.09
N ILE A 588 -38.80 21.63 47.51
CA ILE A 588 -38.93 22.82 46.66
C ILE A 588 -37.57 23.22 46.10
N ARG A 589 -36.54 23.30 46.95
CA ARG A 589 -35.19 23.66 46.51
C ARG A 589 -34.61 22.63 45.54
N ILE A 590 -34.75 21.34 45.82
CA ILE A 590 -34.26 20.27 44.93
C ILE A 590 -34.97 20.32 43.58
N VAL A 591 -36.30 20.37 43.56
CA VAL A 591 -37.10 20.35 42.32
C VAL A 591 -36.80 21.58 41.46
N LYS A 592 -36.83 22.80 42.05
CA LYS A 592 -36.55 24.03 41.29
C LYS A 592 -35.13 24.08 40.76
N LYS A 593 -34.13 23.77 41.60
CA LYS A 593 -32.73 23.80 41.17
C LYS A 593 -32.46 22.72 40.11
N LYS A 594 -33.00 21.51 40.27
CA LYS A 594 -32.88 20.47 39.24
C LYS A 594 -33.53 20.87 37.93
N TYR A 595 -34.75 21.40 37.93
CA TYR A 595 -35.40 21.86 36.69
C TYR A 595 -34.51 22.85 35.94
N ARG A 596 -34.02 23.88 36.64
CA ARG A 596 -33.13 24.89 36.05
C ARG A 596 -31.80 24.32 35.59
N ASP A 597 -31.14 23.50 36.41
CA ASP A 597 -29.82 22.95 36.12
C ASP A 597 -29.90 21.99 34.90
N PHE A 598 -30.92 21.12 34.81
CA PHE A 598 -31.10 20.24 33.64
C PHE A 598 -31.53 21.00 32.38
N ARG A 599 -32.33 22.07 32.50
CA ARG A 599 -32.64 22.97 31.38
C ARG A 599 -31.39 23.63 30.81
N LEU A 600 -30.50 24.11 31.67
CA LEU A 600 -29.21 24.72 31.26
C LEU A 600 -28.28 23.71 30.58
N GLN A 601 -28.44 22.42 30.92
CA GLN A 601 -27.66 21.32 30.37
C GLN A 601 -28.28 20.75 29.09
N GLY A 602 -29.27 21.42 28.49
CA GLY A 602 -29.82 21.08 27.17
C GLY A 602 -30.97 20.06 27.17
N VAL A 603 -31.49 19.65 28.32
CA VAL A 603 -32.63 18.71 28.38
C VAL A 603 -33.88 19.36 27.82
N LEU A 604 -34.55 18.67 26.89
CA LEU A 604 -35.68 19.19 26.14
C LEU A 604 -36.88 19.52 27.05
N ASP A 605 -37.63 20.56 26.69
CA ASP A 605 -38.83 20.98 27.43
C ASP A 605 -39.88 19.88 27.54
N SER A 606 -39.96 18.97 26.55
CA SER A 606 -40.84 17.79 26.57
C SER A 606 -40.46 16.80 27.68
N THR A 607 -39.17 16.68 28.01
CA THR A 607 -38.66 15.87 29.11
C THR A 607 -38.74 16.61 30.44
N LEU A 608 -38.51 17.93 30.45
CA LEU A 608 -38.61 18.75 31.66
C LEU A 608 -40.04 18.86 32.19
N ASN A 609 -41.00 19.07 31.30
CA ASN A 609 -42.41 19.31 31.60
C ASN A 609 -43.24 18.01 31.46
N THR A 610 -42.79 16.94 32.13
CA THR A 610 -43.56 15.71 32.19
C THR A 610 -44.80 15.87 33.07
N LYS A 611 -45.86 15.09 32.83
CA LYS A 611 -47.04 15.01 33.71
C LYS A 611 -46.67 14.78 35.19
N MET A 612 -45.59 14.04 35.40
CA MET A 612 -45.07 13.77 36.74
C MET A 612 -44.46 15.02 37.37
N TYR A 613 -43.68 15.80 36.62
CA TYR A 613 -43.18 17.09 37.09
C TYR A 613 -44.32 18.05 37.45
N GLU A 614 -45.35 18.15 36.61
CA GLU A 614 -46.55 18.97 36.91
C GLU A 614 -47.24 18.51 38.19
N THR A 615 -47.39 17.20 38.39
CA THR A 615 -47.97 16.61 39.61
C THR A 615 -47.16 16.99 40.85
N VAL A 616 -45.83 16.84 40.78
CA VAL A 616 -44.90 17.24 41.85
C VAL A 616 -45.01 18.75 42.12
N ARG A 617 -44.96 19.59 41.08
CA ARG A 617 -45.03 21.05 41.17
C ARG A 617 -46.33 21.51 41.81
N ASN A 618 -47.47 20.93 41.40
CA ASN A 618 -48.79 21.27 41.94
C ASN A 618 -48.91 20.87 43.41
N ARG A 619 -48.45 19.66 43.79
CA ARG A 619 -48.46 19.22 45.19
C ARG A 619 -47.61 20.14 46.07
N LEU A 620 -46.39 20.47 45.65
CA LEU A 620 -45.50 21.34 46.43
C LEU A 620 -46.06 22.78 46.55
N THR A 621 -46.67 23.31 45.50
CA THR A 621 -47.32 24.64 45.52
C THR A 621 -48.50 24.68 46.49
N LEU A 622 -49.33 23.63 46.53
CA LEU A 622 -50.47 23.55 47.45
C LEU A 622 -50.01 23.44 48.93
N GLU A 623 -48.99 22.64 49.19
CA GLU A 623 -48.39 22.50 50.52
C GLU A 623 -47.73 23.80 50.99
N GLU A 624 -47.07 24.53 50.08
CA GLU A 624 -46.52 25.87 50.34
C GLU A 624 -47.60 26.87 50.74
N ALA A 625 -48.70 26.93 49.98
CA ALA A 625 -49.81 27.83 50.30
C ALA A 625 -50.39 27.49 51.69
N THR A 626 -50.54 26.20 52.00
CA THR A 626 -51.06 25.72 53.28
C THR A 626 -50.11 26.03 54.44
N ALA A 627 -48.80 25.84 54.26
CA ALA A 627 -47.78 26.14 55.27
C ALA A 627 -47.64 27.64 55.54
N SER A 628 -47.75 28.48 54.49
CA SER A 628 -47.67 29.94 54.60
C SER A 628 -48.79 30.54 55.44
N VAL A 629 -49.98 29.93 55.42
CA VAL A 629 -51.14 30.33 56.24
C VAL A 629 -51.00 29.89 57.71
N LYS A 630 -50.33 28.75 57.99
CA LYS A 630 -50.23 28.17 59.35
C LYS A 630 -49.02 28.64 60.17
N GLU A 631 -47.85 28.88 59.56
CA GLU A 631 -46.57 29.07 60.30
C GLU A 631 -45.82 30.39 60.01
N GLY A 632 -46.42 31.36 59.32
CA GLY A 632 -45.83 32.71 59.20
C GLY A 632 -44.66 32.84 58.21
N GLY A 633 -44.67 32.06 57.11
CA GLY A 633 -43.87 32.31 55.89
C GLY A 633 -42.66 31.40 55.64
N MET A 634 -42.39 31.11 54.36
CA MET A 634 -41.36 30.17 53.88
C MET A 634 -39.91 30.71 53.77
N GLN A 635 -39.55 31.80 54.47
CA GLN A 635 -38.18 32.38 54.48
C GLN A 635 -37.55 32.52 53.06
N GLY A 636 -38.33 32.97 52.08
CA GLY A 636 -37.83 33.27 50.71
C GLY A 636 -37.61 32.05 49.79
N ILE A 637 -37.97 30.83 50.21
CA ILE A 637 -38.04 29.66 49.33
C ILE A 637 -39.49 29.55 48.84
N SER A 638 -39.72 29.55 47.53
CA SER A 638 -41.07 29.42 46.93
C SER A 638 -41.03 28.57 45.67
N MET A 639 -42.10 27.83 45.38
CA MET A 639 -42.32 27.13 44.10
C MET A 639 -42.64 28.08 42.95
N LYS A 640 -43.05 29.32 43.21
CA LYS A 640 -43.26 30.34 42.16
C LYS A 640 -41.95 30.66 41.46
N ASP A 641 -41.99 30.83 40.15
CA ASP A 641 -40.82 31.22 39.37
C ASP A 641 -40.51 32.69 39.65
N SER A 642 -39.32 32.95 40.18
CA SER A 642 -38.83 34.31 40.43
C SER A 642 -38.58 35.10 39.14
N ASP A 643 -38.68 34.43 37.99
CA ASP A 643 -38.49 35.01 36.65
C ASP A 643 -39.85 35.45 36.02
N GLU A 644 -40.99 35.14 36.64
CA GLU A 644 -42.33 35.54 36.17
C GLU A 644 -42.82 36.88 36.79
N GLU A 645 -42.14 37.42 37.80
CA GLU A 645 -42.56 38.66 38.49
C GLU A 645 -42.15 39.96 37.75
N ASP A 646 -41.29 39.90 36.72
CA ASP A 646 -40.79 41.10 36.04
C ASP A 646 -41.66 41.60 34.86
N ASN A 647 -42.81 40.97 34.57
CA ASN A 647 -43.66 41.34 33.42
C ASN A 647 -44.99 42.04 33.77
N ASP A 648 -45.28 42.30 35.03
CA ASP A 648 -46.49 43.04 35.45
C ASP A 648 -46.14 44.27 36.33
N ASN A 649 -45.29 45.17 35.80
CA ASN A 649 -45.21 46.57 36.23
C ASN A 649 -44.94 47.52 35.06
#